data_AF-A0AA43S218-F1
#
_entry.id   AF-A0AA43S218-F1
#
_cell.length_a   1.000
_cell.length_b   1.000
_cell.length_c   1.000
_cell.angle_alpha   90.00
_cell.angle_beta   90.00
_cell.angle_gamma   90.00
#
_symmetry.space_group_name_H-M   'P 1'
#
loop_
_entity.id
_entity.type
_entity.pdbx_description
1 polymer ?
#
loop_
_entity_poly.entity_id
_entity_poly.type
_entity_poly.pdbx_seq_one_letter_code
_entity_poly.pdbx_strand_id
1 'polypeptide(L)'
;MRTRNKKKKTIKPLHLLLKFAALAILFLVSVSVFGEDGTKRGEVEVDMTKLSSSSDAGPQLPDGTVLWQLGKQDGSSAEFAAAASAGVKAAYTVSSASGKTPSNLQSVPSGLRGDTNPELSITYNLNKIPENGVLFRVSIIDAYKSVPQMSVFSNSQLSGIIQIAGVAGTDNEYSFRKTYELYIPKEQLTTGSNELKLKAARGIYSSSMEDKYNWWTWDVLSLESLNEPIQEPIHGSYTLTGTMVNNKQFYFDEGAVTHLPYIMKWLGIAYSGNVMRTSCASDVGRSCSNMADYYKVLQDYNMQSVALYLHTGDIELNADGSLPADAEKKLTDYFEQYSPYFQYYEVDNEPGLFNRSKAVNLAIADWLNTKGKTIAPHLQTVAPGWAYWPEYRTDSCGNQKGTVKQCGDPDGWERDPGQRAELEEVTDLTNGHSYGDSYIFSDGGSFTENLKTFGGAADGLSKKMLTTEFGTSDSHVDSYQYGASEPTAAVFDRIMRAHIGYADMFVQHAAFFKNFSLFKYGFNLEEHDPAKTEIYYTKENEDSRVSIMRRLSLAYATHGAPLTYQITNKDELADKLVYVRAVDTSTLEPLAGSGATSNKVLVNFVNFEETEQKVTVKVTMPEKTVYEGERFGNGDTYEAARTYVTGKNAAPELEFTETLAPGEAVQYILEPSSAVADAAPQGFKAQAVKGLSMKLSWLEAPGASYEVLRADGSGGDMKVVATNVQSTGYTDSKLKEGTLYTYAVRVAGSSLLSDKVQITATGLVPLDRSEWKVSSNISTSVSNPGGAIDGDRRTRWDTGKHQASGEYFQIDLGKAHTVEAVELDYTLSSYDYPRGYELYVSDDAQNWKRVVSGKGQLSMTRISFPQLKTRYIKILQTGAGGNYWSIQELQVYSRE
;
A
#
# COMPACT_ATOMS: atom_id res chain seq x y z
N MET A 1 -34.49 -0.40 -64.39
CA MET A 1 -35.78 -1.05 -64.73
C MET A 1 -36.21 -1.86 -63.51
N ARG A 2 -37.41 -1.59 -62.97
CA ARG A 2 -38.21 -2.42 -62.03
C ARG A 2 -37.61 -2.75 -60.63
N THR A 3 -38.02 -2.05 -59.55
CA THR A 3 -39.22 -2.25 -58.67
C THR A 3 -39.06 -3.39 -57.65
N ARG A 4 -39.53 -3.37 -56.39
CA ARG A 4 -40.13 -2.39 -55.44
C ARG A 4 -40.65 -3.25 -54.26
N ASN A 5 -40.63 -2.74 -53.02
CA ASN A 5 -41.72 -2.74 -52.01
C ASN A 5 -41.13 -2.46 -50.62
N LYS A 6 -41.24 -1.27 -50.00
CA LYS A 6 -42.43 -0.61 -49.37
C LYS A 6 -43.19 -1.57 -48.43
N LYS A 7 -43.47 -1.24 -47.16
CA LYS A 7 -44.13 -0.01 -46.66
C LYS A 7 -43.79 0.34 -45.21
N LYS A 8 -43.77 1.65 -44.95
CA LYS A 8 -43.99 2.32 -43.66
C LYS A 8 -45.43 2.09 -43.15
N LYS A 9 -45.60 2.00 -41.83
CA LYS A 9 -46.79 2.50 -41.12
C LYS A 9 -46.34 3.53 -40.07
N THR A 10 -47.03 4.67 -40.11
CA THR A 10 -46.93 5.84 -39.24
C THR A 10 -47.79 5.69 -37.98
N ILE A 11 -47.32 6.21 -36.84
CA ILE A 11 -48.16 6.76 -35.77
C ILE A 11 -47.65 8.18 -35.45
N LYS A 12 -48.61 9.08 -35.19
CA LYS A 12 -48.53 10.54 -35.06
C LYS A 12 -47.89 11.02 -33.74
N PRO A 13 -47.49 12.31 -33.65
CA PRO A 13 -46.63 12.85 -32.61
C PRO A 13 -47.43 13.45 -31.45
N LEU A 14 -47.15 12.97 -30.25
CA LEU A 14 -47.34 13.69 -28.99
C LEU A 14 -46.30 13.10 -28.02
N HIS A 15 -45.51 13.97 -27.40
CA HIS A 15 -44.28 13.68 -26.60
C HIS A 15 -42.95 13.68 -27.36
N LEU A 16 -42.68 14.77 -28.06
CA LEU A 16 -41.31 15.21 -28.37
C LEU A 16 -41.16 16.69 -28.01
N LEU A 17 -41.14 16.99 -26.71
CA LEU A 17 -40.76 18.31 -26.17
C LEU A 17 -40.20 18.23 -24.73
N LEU A 18 -39.70 17.06 -24.32
CA LEU A 18 -39.05 16.84 -23.01
C LEU A 18 -37.88 15.85 -23.17
N LYS A 19 -36.92 16.25 -24.00
CA LYS A 19 -35.51 15.82 -23.97
C LYS A 19 -34.73 17.08 -24.33
N PHE A 20 -33.72 17.44 -23.53
CA PHE A 20 -32.95 18.71 -23.52
C PHE A 20 -33.28 19.75 -22.43
N ALA A 21 -33.59 19.30 -21.21
CA ALA A 21 -33.36 20.10 -20.00
C ALA A 21 -33.09 19.16 -18.80
N ALA A 22 -31.82 18.78 -18.58
CA ALA A 22 -31.31 18.21 -17.32
C ALA A 22 -29.77 18.00 -17.32
N LEU A 23 -29.01 18.73 -18.14
CA LEU A 23 -27.55 18.58 -18.18
C LEU A 23 -26.88 19.89 -18.63
N ALA A 24 -27.11 20.96 -17.88
CA ALA A 24 -26.33 22.21 -17.88
C ALA A 24 -26.96 23.15 -16.85
N ILE A 25 -26.11 23.90 -16.13
CA ILE A 25 -26.40 24.87 -15.06
C ILE A 25 -26.42 24.26 -13.66
N LEU A 26 -25.24 24.13 -13.06
CA LEU A 26 -24.96 24.63 -11.70
C LEU A 26 -23.44 24.63 -11.45
N PHE A 27 -22.78 25.60 -12.09
CA PHE A 27 -21.55 26.22 -11.59
C PHE A 27 -21.72 27.74 -11.64
N LEU A 28 -21.79 28.34 -10.44
CA LEU A 28 -21.44 29.72 -10.05
C LEU A 28 -22.06 30.91 -10.81
N VAL A 29 -22.89 31.73 -10.14
CA VAL A 29 -22.50 33.03 -9.54
C VAL A 29 -23.50 33.38 -8.43
N SER A 30 -22.91 33.89 -7.35
CA SER A 30 -23.43 34.36 -6.07
C SER A 30 -24.39 35.55 -6.12
N VAL A 31 -24.86 35.92 -4.91
CA VAL A 31 -25.37 37.25 -4.47
C VAL A 31 -26.87 37.30 -4.16
N SER A 32 -27.16 36.86 -2.93
CA SER A 32 -27.91 37.58 -1.86
C SER A 32 -29.38 37.98 -2.02
N VAL A 33 -29.98 38.14 -0.83
CA VAL A 33 -31.16 38.92 -0.42
C VAL A 33 -32.55 38.29 -0.61
N PHE A 34 -33.41 38.09 0.40
CA PHE A 34 -33.59 38.59 1.78
C PHE A 34 -34.27 37.48 2.65
N GLY A 35 -34.18 37.42 3.98
CA GLY A 35 -33.68 38.40 4.94
C GLY A 35 -33.66 37.85 6.38
N GLU A 36 -32.83 38.52 7.18
CA GLU A 36 -32.91 38.78 8.62
C GLU A 36 -33.64 37.76 9.52
N ASP A 37 -32.85 36.88 10.14
CA ASP A 37 -32.79 36.85 11.60
C ASP A 37 -31.39 36.41 12.03
N GLY A 38 -30.64 37.39 12.55
CA GLY A 38 -29.31 37.18 13.09
C GLY A 38 -29.38 36.38 14.39
N THR A 39 -29.17 35.07 14.29
CA THR A 39 -28.57 34.34 15.39
C THR A 39 -27.07 34.42 15.23
N LYS A 40 -26.44 35.23 16.07
CA LYS A 40 -25.01 35.11 16.33
C LYS A 40 -24.76 33.64 16.66
N ARG A 41 -24.17 32.87 15.74
CA ARG A 41 -23.52 31.61 16.10
C ARG A 41 -22.50 32.00 17.16
N GLY A 42 -22.72 31.54 18.39
CA GLY A 42 -21.77 31.77 19.46
C GLY A 42 -20.44 31.18 19.02
N GLU A 43 -19.40 32.00 18.98
CA GLU A 43 -18.04 31.50 19.01
C GLU A 43 -17.94 30.69 20.31
N VAL A 44 -17.89 29.35 20.17
CA VAL A 44 -17.55 28.50 21.31
C VAL A 44 -16.05 28.70 21.51
N GLU A 45 -15.73 29.57 22.46
CA GLU A 45 -14.37 29.81 22.91
C GLU A 45 -13.93 28.55 23.68
N VAL A 46 -13.23 27.64 22.99
CA VAL A 46 -12.65 26.46 23.61
C VAL A 46 -11.50 26.92 24.50
N ASP A 47 -11.59 26.61 25.80
CA ASP A 47 -10.56 26.94 26.77
C ASP A 47 -9.31 26.10 26.52
N MET A 48 -8.39 26.66 25.73
CA MET A 48 -7.15 26.00 25.33
C MET A 48 -6.27 25.59 26.51
N THR A 49 -6.44 26.20 27.70
CA THR A 49 -5.67 25.84 28.90
C THR A 49 -6.04 24.47 29.48
N LYS A 50 -7.15 23.89 29.02
CA LYS A 50 -7.65 22.58 29.46
C LYS A 50 -7.36 21.43 28.49
N LEU A 51 -6.83 21.72 27.30
CA LEU A 51 -6.48 20.70 26.31
C LEU A 51 -5.05 20.19 26.54
N SER A 52 -4.84 18.89 26.34
CA SER A 52 -3.54 18.21 26.43
C SER A 52 -3.06 17.76 25.06
N SER A 53 -1.75 17.75 24.83
CA SER A 53 -1.15 17.14 23.64
C SER A 53 -1.22 15.61 23.73
N SER A 54 -1.27 14.92 22.59
CA SER A 54 -1.04 13.48 22.58
C SER A 54 0.39 13.17 23.04
N SER A 55 0.59 12.02 23.67
CA SER A 55 1.94 11.48 23.90
C SER A 55 2.53 11.12 22.53
N ASP A 56 3.69 11.64 22.16
CA ASP A 56 4.31 11.39 20.85
C ASP A 56 4.83 9.93 20.74
N ALA A 57 4.79 9.33 19.54
CA ALA A 57 5.35 7.99 19.26
C ALA A 57 6.69 8.06 18.54
N GLY A 58 7.00 9.24 17.99
CA GLY A 58 8.27 9.47 17.34
C GLY A 58 9.43 9.38 18.33
N PRO A 59 10.66 9.32 17.82
CA PRO A 59 11.83 9.49 18.67
C PRO A 59 11.70 10.80 19.47
N GLN A 60 12.16 10.78 20.72
CA GLN A 60 12.27 12.01 21.48
C GLN A 60 13.23 12.95 20.74
N LEU A 61 12.73 14.12 20.36
CA LEU A 61 13.55 15.15 19.75
C LEU A 61 14.56 15.66 20.78
N PRO A 62 15.85 15.79 20.41
CA PRO A 62 16.85 16.33 21.31
C PRO A 62 16.57 17.76 21.76
N ASP A 63 17.01 18.09 22.97
CA ASP A 63 16.99 19.47 23.45
C ASP A 63 17.87 20.37 22.57
N GLY A 64 17.41 21.59 22.34
CA GLY A 64 18.10 22.59 21.55
C GLY A 64 18.32 23.91 22.28
N THR A 65 19.22 24.72 21.74
CA THR A 65 19.35 26.13 22.11
C THR A 65 18.67 26.99 21.06
N VAL A 66 17.64 27.75 21.45
CA VAL A 66 16.91 28.65 20.55
C VAL A 66 17.86 29.70 19.97
N LEU A 67 18.03 29.65 18.64
CA LEU A 67 18.78 30.63 17.87
C LEU A 67 17.92 31.87 17.62
N TRP A 68 16.66 31.65 17.25
CA TRP A 68 15.65 32.68 17.12
C TRP A 68 14.24 32.11 17.21
N GLN A 69 13.30 32.98 17.56
CA GLN A 69 11.88 32.69 17.60
C GLN A 69 11.11 33.93 17.11
N LEU A 70 10.18 33.71 16.19
CA LEU A 70 9.21 34.69 15.75
C LEU A 70 7.85 34.27 16.29
N GLY A 71 7.27 35.13 17.10
CA GLY A 71 5.99 34.94 17.73
C GLY A 71 6.01 34.23 19.09
N LYS A 72 4.84 33.86 19.59
CA LYS A 72 4.60 33.24 20.89
C LYS A 72 3.64 32.07 20.73
N GLN A 73 3.77 31.08 21.59
CA GLN A 73 2.87 29.94 21.61
C GLN A 73 1.61 30.27 22.44
N ASP A 74 0.73 31.11 21.89
CA ASP A 74 -0.52 31.53 22.54
C ASP A 74 -1.77 31.19 21.70
N GLY A 75 -1.59 30.45 20.61
CA GLY A 75 -2.64 29.99 19.72
C GLY A 75 -3.21 31.10 18.82
N SER A 76 -2.46 32.17 18.58
CA SER A 76 -2.92 33.36 17.86
C SER A 76 -1.86 33.91 16.92
N SER A 77 -2.24 34.19 15.68
CA SER A 77 -1.37 34.86 14.73
C SER A 77 -1.42 36.41 14.83
N ALA A 78 -1.99 36.97 15.89
CA ALA A 78 -2.34 38.40 15.97
C ALA A 78 -1.12 39.35 16.04
N GLU A 79 0.04 38.85 16.46
CA GLU A 79 1.27 39.63 16.50
C GLU A 79 1.93 39.82 15.12
N PHE A 80 1.55 38.99 14.15
CA PHE A 80 1.96 39.08 12.75
C PHE A 80 1.04 39.98 11.95
N ALA A 81 1.51 40.44 10.79
CA ALA A 81 0.65 41.12 9.84
C ALA A 81 -0.21 40.11 9.07
N ALA A 82 -1.47 40.45 8.82
CA ALA A 82 -2.33 39.61 7.99
C ALA A 82 -1.65 39.32 6.65
N ALA A 83 -1.65 38.05 6.22
CA ALA A 83 -0.87 37.51 5.10
C ALA A 83 -0.88 38.36 3.80
N ALA A 84 -1.98 39.04 3.49
CA ALA A 84 -2.14 39.87 2.29
C ALA A 84 -2.15 41.40 2.55
N SER A 85 -1.68 41.87 3.69
CA SER A 85 -1.75 43.29 4.07
C SER A 85 -0.60 44.15 3.52
N ALA A 86 -0.87 45.44 3.29
CA ALA A 86 0.13 46.40 2.84
C ALA A 86 1.20 46.60 3.92
N GLY A 87 2.48 46.28 3.61
CA GLY A 87 3.60 46.40 4.55
C GLY A 87 4.24 45.07 4.97
N VAL A 88 3.61 43.94 4.63
CA VAL A 88 4.22 42.60 4.73
C VAL A 88 5.45 42.54 3.83
N LYS A 89 6.56 42.00 4.36
CA LYS A 89 7.79 41.80 3.60
C LYS A 89 7.97 40.32 3.25
N ALA A 90 8.38 40.07 2.00
CA ALA A 90 8.84 38.74 1.57
C ALA A 90 10.20 38.36 2.18
N ALA A 91 10.92 39.32 2.77
CA ALA A 91 12.20 39.09 3.43
C ALA A 91 12.23 39.73 4.83
N TYR A 92 12.72 38.97 5.79
CA TYR A 92 12.86 39.36 7.18
C TYR A 92 14.27 39.04 7.69
N THR A 93 14.87 39.97 8.44
CA THR A 93 16.20 39.76 9.03
C THR A 93 16.09 39.71 10.54
N VAL A 94 16.53 38.60 11.13
CA VAL A 94 16.63 38.44 12.58
C VAL A 94 17.82 39.25 13.08
N SER A 95 17.55 40.29 13.87
CA SER A 95 18.53 41.33 14.22
C SER A 95 19.24 41.14 15.56
N SER A 96 19.00 40.06 16.31
CA SER A 96 19.61 39.89 17.65
C SER A 96 20.23 38.51 17.89
N ALA A 97 21.40 38.52 18.54
CA ALA A 97 22.22 37.35 18.89
C ALA A 97 21.84 36.73 20.26
N SER A 98 20.62 36.93 20.76
CA SER A 98 20.23 36.46 22.10
C SER A 98 18.71 36.36 22.28
N GLY A 99 18.09 35.26 21.87
CA GLY A 99 16.84 34.70 22.44
C GLY A 99 15.67 35.64 22.75
N LYS A 100 15.53 36.79 22.07
CA LYS A 100 14.42 37.74 22.29
C LYS A 100 13.60 37.89 21.03
N THR A 101 12.27 37.87 21.20
CA THR A 101 11.27 38.19 20.17
C THR A 101 11.63 39.52 19.50
N PRO A 102 11.80 39.55 18.17
CA PRO A 102 12.07 40.80 17.47
C PRO A 102 10.94 41.82 17.65
N SER A 103 11.28 43.11 17.70
CA SER A 103 10.36 44.19 18.12
C SER A 103 9.29 44.60 17.09
N ASN A 104 9.27 44.02 15.88
CA ASN A 104 8.27 44.35 14.86
C ASN A 104 7.89 43.13 13.98
N LEU A 105 7.07 42.24 14.53
CA LEU A 105 6.49 41.09 13.81
C LEU A 105 5.35 41.50 12.86
N GLN A 106 4.85 42.74 12.93
CA GLN A 106 3.87 43.32 12.00
C GLN A 106 4.44 43.58 10.59
N SER A 107 5.66 43.14 10.31
CA SER A 107 6.23 43.08 8.96
C SER A 107 6.38 41.66 8.42
N VAL A 108 6.17 40.65 9.27
CA VAL A 108 6.17 39.23 8.95
C VAL A 108 4.72 38.80 8.74
N PRO A 109 4.40 38.02 7.69
CA PRO A 109 3.04 37.57 7.46
C PRO A 109 2.60 36.57 8.55
N SER A 110 1.31 36.50 8.81
CA SER A 110 0.66 35.56 9.74
C SER A 110 0.59 34.12 9.22
N GLY A 111 1.16 33.86 8.05
CA GLY A 111 1.06 32.62 7.29
C GLY A 111 1.34 32.86 5.80
N LEU A 112 1.54 31.80 5.02
CA LEU A 112 1.71 31.92 3.56
C LEU A 112 0.42 31.63 2.81
N ARG A 113 0.27 32.26 1.65
CA ARG A 113 -0.80 32.00 0.70
C ARG A 113 -0.24 31.95 -0.71
N GLY A 114 -0.53 30.89 -1.44
CA GLY A 114 -0.02 30.69 -2.80
C GLY A 114 -0.36 31.83 -3.77
N ASP A 115 -1.51 32.48 -3.60
CA ASP A 115 -2.03 33.52 -4.51
C ASP A 115 -1.57 34.94 -4.20
N THR A 116 -1.23 35.26 -2.95
CA THR A 116 -0.90 36.63 -2.52
C THR A 116 0.50 36.82 -1.95
N ASN A 117 0.98 35.86 -1.15
CA ASN A 117 2.24 35.95 -0.43
C ASN A 117 2.83 34.53 -0.30
N PRO A 118 3.36 33.99 -1.41
CA PRO A 118 3.71 32.57 -1.48
C PRO A 118 5.02 32.23 -0.78
N GLU A 119 5.80 33.21 -0.33
CA GLU A 119 7.14 32.98 0.22
C GLU A 119 7.50 33.96 1.35
N LEU A 120 8.39 33.50 2.22
CA LEU A 120 9.04 34.28 3.27
C LEU A 120 10.51 33.83 3.39
N SER A 121 11.44 34.73 3.13
CA SER A 121 12.87 34.55 3.40
C SER A 121 13.24 35.12 4.78
N ILE A 122 13.84 34.31 5.63
CA ILE A 122 14.33 34.68 6.96
C ILE A 122 15.86 34.64 6.94
N THR A 123 16.50 35.79 7.05
CA THR A 123 17.96 35.91 7.15
C THR A 123 18.39 35.97 8.62
N TYR A 124 19.39 35.18 8.99
CA TYR A 124 19.97 35.14 10.33
C TYR A 124 21.48 34.91 10.27
N ASN A 125 22.19 35.21 11.36
CA ASN A 125 23.64 35.03 11.43
C ASN A 125 24.03 33.91 12.39
N LEU A 126 25.01 33.09 11.99
CA LEU A 126 25.63 32.06 12.82
C LEU A 126 27.10 32.40 13.08
N ASN A 127 27.49 32.51 14.35
CA ASN A 127 28.90 32.70 14.73
C ASN A 127 29.74 31.45 14.45
N LYS A 128 29.12 30.27 14.56
CA LYS A 128 29.66 28.95 14.21
C LYS A 128 28.53 28.08 13.70
N ILE A 129 28.85 27.10 12.86
CA ILE A 129 27.87 26.09 12.43
C ILE A 129 27.58 25.16 13.62
N PRO A 130 26.31 24.96 14.02
CA PRO A 130 25.94 23.96 15.01
C PRO A 130 26.40 22.55 14.60
N GLU A 131 27.06 21.84 15.51
CA GLU A 131 27.71 20.55 15.23
C GLU A 131 26.72 19.45 14.80
N ASN A 132 25.50 19.51 15.34
CA ASN A 132 24.43 18.53 15.11
C ASN A 132 23.36 19.04 14.14
N GLY A 133 23.58 20.19 13.49
CA GLY A 133 22.57 20.87 12.67
C GLY A 133 21.57 21.67 13.52
N VAL A 134 20.45 22.02 12.90
CA VAL A 134 19.39 22.81 13.53
C VAL A 134 18.02 22.16 13.30
N LEU A 135 17.07 22.47 14.18
CA LEU A 135 15.69 22.06 14.07
C LEU A 135 14.84 23.30 13.82
N PHE A 136 14.12 23.31 12.70
CA PHE A 136 13.11 24.31 12.41
C PHE A 136 11.76 23.81 12.92
N ARG A 137 11.05 24.64 13.69
CA ARG A 137 9.69 24.34 14.17
C ARG A 137 8.71 25.39 13.67
N VAL A 138 7.53 24.93 13.26
CA VAL A 138 6.39 25.80 12.91
C VAL A 138 5.12 25.27 13.57
N SER A 139 4.45 26.11 14.37
CA SER A 139 3.14 25.76 14.93
C SER A 139 2.05 26.34 14.06
N ILE A 140 1.32 25.47 13.36
CA ILE A 140 0.21 25.81 12.49
C ILE A 140 -1.08 25.85 13.31
N ILE A 141 -1.86 26.92 13.16
CA ILE A 141 -3.13 27.09 13.89
C ILE A 141 -4.37 26.95 13.01
N ASP A 142 -4.22 27.18 11.69
CA ASP A 142 -5.27 26.94 10.72
C ASP A 142 -4.68 26.68 9.33
N ALA A 143 -5.35 25.85 8.55
CA ALA A 143 -4.96 25.51 7.18
C ALA A 143 -6.18 25.05 6.38
N TYR A 144 -6.15 25.31 5.07
CA TYR A 144 -7.23 24.87 4.18
C TYR A 144 -7.21 23.35 3.97
N LYS A 145 -8.40 22.77 3.72
CA LYS A 145 -8.58 21.33 3.44
C LYS A 145 -7.94 20.81 2.14
N SER A 146 -7.24 21.64 1.38
CA SER A 146 -6.48 21.18 0.20
C SER A 146 -5.16 20.49 0.59
N VAL A 147 -4.80 20.46 1.87
CA VAL A 147 -3.49 19.98 2.34
C VAL A 147 -2.35 20.82 1.74
N PRO A 148 -2.20 22.09 2.15
CA PRO A 148 -1.08 22.95 1.76
C PRO A 148 0.28 22.30 2.03
N GLN A 149 1.30 22.73 1.27
CA GLN A 149 2.66 22.21 1.40
C GLN A 149 3.65 23.36 1.56
N MET A 150 4.51 23.29 2.58
CA MET A 150 5.56 24.27 2.82
C MET A 150 6.93 23.69 2.48
N SER A 151 7.47 24.08 1.33
CA SER A 151 8.88 23.85 1.03
C SER A 151 9.77 24.76 1.88
N VAL A 152 10.81 24.16 2.45
CA VAL A 152 11.78 24.81 3.35
C VAL A 152 13.17 24.66 2.73
N PHE A 153 13.80 25.78 2.42
CA PHE A 153 15.15 25.82 1.86
C PHE A 153 16.10 26.47 2.85
N SER A 154 17.26 25.85 3.08
CA SER A 154 18.39 26.44 3.78
C SER A 154 19.48 26.78 2.77
N ASN A 155 19.80 28.07 2.63
CA ASN A 155 20.81 28.56 1.70
C ASN A 155 20.61 28.02 0.26
N SER A 156 19.38 28.14 -0.26
CA SER A 156 18.92 27.63 -1.56
C SER A 156 18.96 26.10 -1.75
N GLN A 157 19.29 25.31 -0.73
CA GLN A 157 19.16 23.85 -0.79
C GLN A 157 17.86 23.42 -0.10
N LEU A 158 17.09 22.51 -0.71
CA LEU A 158 15.88 21.98 -0.09
C LEU A 158 16.24 21.17 1.18
N SER A 159 15.68 21.59 2.30
CA SER A 159 15.73 20.83 3.57
C SER A 159 14.53 19.90 3.69
N GLY A 160 13.40 20.26 3.09
CA GLY A 160 12.23 19.39 2.92
C GLY A 160 10.94 20.16 2.59
N ILE A 161 9.85 19.44 2.32
CA ILE A 161 8.46 19.93 2.16
C ILE A 161 7.53 19.47 3.32
N ILE A 162 7.08 20.36 4.20
CA ILE A 162 6.13 20.00 5.28
C ILE A 162 4.72 19.86 4.69
N GLN A 163 4.05 18.73 4.95
CA GLN A 163 2.65 18.50 4.57
C GLN A 163 1.74 19.00 5.69
N ILE A 164 0.88 19.98 5.39
CA ILE A 164 0.07 20.65 6.40
C ILE A 164 -1.39 20.21 6.23
N ALA A 165 -1.87 19.38 7.15
CA ALA A 165 -3.29 19.03 7.20
C ALA A 165 -4.13 20.20 7.73
N GLY A 166 -5.34 20.33 7.22
CA GLY A 166 -6.23 21.43 7.57
C GLY A 166 -7.70 21.06 7.35
N VAL A 167 -8.58 21.73 8.09
CA VAL A 167 -10.04 21.53 8.00
C VAL A 167 -10.78 22.81 7.60
N ALA A 168 -10.09 23.93 7.40
CA ALA A 168 -10.74 25.15 6.93
C ALA A 168 -11.36 24.92 5.54
N GLY A 169 -12.57 25.44 5.36
CA GLY A 169 -13.42 25.17 4.20
C GLY A 169 -14.28 23.91 4.33
N THR A 170 -14.25 23.23 5.47
CA THR A 170 -15.33 22.34 5.95
C THR A 170 -16.28 23.12 6.88
N ASP A 171 -17.33 22.48 7.36
CA ASP A 171 -18.20 22.99 8.43
C ASP A 171 -17.81 22.43 9.82
N ASN A 172 -16.62 21.83 9.95
CA ASN A 172 -16.14 21.27 11.20
C ASN A 172 -15.97 22.36 12.26
N GLU A 173 -16.53 22.14 13.45
CA GLU A 173 -16.50 23.13 14.54
C GLU A 173 -15.13 23.19 15.25
N TYR A 174 -14.32 22.14 15.09
CA TYR A 174 -13.01 22.02 15.72
C TYR A 174 -11.89 22.35 14.72
N SER A 175 -10.98 23.25 15.11
CA SER A 175 -9.74 23.52 14.36
C SER A 175 -8.73 22.39 14.54
N PHE A 176 -7.90 22.14 13.53
CA PHE A 176 -6.70 21.31 13.68
C PHE A 176 -5.47 22.20 13.82
N ARG A 177 -4.78 22.07 14.94
CA ARG A 177 -3.55 22.79 15.25
C ARG A 177 -2.43 21.79 15.37
N LYS A 178 -1.28 22.05 14.77
CA LYS A 178 -0.15 21.12 14.84
C LYS A 178 1.19 21.83 14.73
N THR A 179 2.12 21.47 15.60
CA THR A 179 3.53 21.81 15.45
C THR A 179 4.19 20.79 14.52
N TYR A 180 4.89 21.30 13.52
CA TYR A 180 5.67 20.49 12.59
C TYR A 180 7.15 20.84 12.78
N GLU A 181 7.99 19.80 12.85
CA GLU A 181 9.44 19.96 12.96
C GLU A 181 10.16 19.52 11.68
N LEU A 182 11.27 20.18 11.36
CA LEU A 182 12.10 19.85 10.22
C LEU A 182 13.58 19.94 10.59
N TYR A 183 14.28 18.82 10.45
CA TYR A 183 15.72 18.76 10.66
C TYR A 183 16.47 19.37 9.48
N ILE A 184 17.37 20.33 9.75
CA ILE A 184 18.26 20.93 8.76
C ILE A 184 19.70 20.52 9.11
N PRO A 185 20.35 19.69 8.27
CA PRO A 185 21.69 19.19 8.55
C PRO A 185 22.73 20.30 8.44
N LYS A 186 23.83 20.19 9.19
CA LYS A 186 24.88 21.22 9.28
C LYS A 186 25.52 21.55 7.93
N GLU A 187 25.50 20.59 7.00
CA GLU A 187 26.06 20.69 5.65
C GLU A 187 25.28 21.71 4.79
N GLN A 188 24.06 22.08 5.18
CA GLN A 188 23.26 23.13 4.55
C GLN A 188 23.46 24.51 5.20
N LEU A 189 24.31 24.64 6.21
CA LEU A 189 24.56 25.86 6.97
C LEU A 189 25.95 26.44 6.66
N THR A 190 26.09 27.74 6.89
CA THR A 190 27.38 28.44 6.78
C THR A 190 27.64 29.31 8.01
N THR A 191 28.90 29.67 8.27
CA THR A 191 29.21 30.75 9.21
C THR A 191 28.84 32.10 8.62
N GLY A 192 28.39 33.04 9.44
CA GLY A 192 27.89 34.34 9.00
C GLY A 192 26.43 34.27 8.56
N SER A 193 26.08 34.95 7.47
CA SER A 193 24.70 35.08 6.99
C SER A 193 24.17 33.77 6.42
N ASN A 194 23.00 33.35 6.89
CA ASN A 194 22.23 32.22 6.38
C ASN A 194 20.82 32.70 5.98
N GLU A 195 20.21 32.02 5.02
CA GLU A 195 18.81 32.20 4.64
C GLU A 195 18.01 30.92 4.90
N LEU A 196 16.87 31.06 5.57
CA LEU A 196 15.80 30.07 5.61
C LEU A 196 14.63 30.60 4.77
N LYS A 197 14.36 29.98 3.62
CA LYS A 197 13.27 30.38 2.73
C LYS A 197 12.12 29.39 2.84
N LEU A 198 10.97 29.90 3.25
CA LEU A 198 9.71 29.16 3.36
C LEU A 198 8.85 29.49 2.13
N LYS A 199 8.30 28.48 1.45
CA LYS A 199 7.52 28.69 0.25
C LYS A 199 6.32 27.74 0.16
N ALA A 200 5.15 28.31 -0.15
CA ALA A 200 3.96 27.57 -0.55
C ALA A 200 4.22 26.86 -1.89
N ALA A 201 4.33 25.53 -1.84
CA ALA A 201 4.51 24.67 -3.00
C ALA A 201 3.16 24.06 -3.40
N ARG A 202 2.94 23.92 -4.71
CA ARG A 202 1.77 23.22 -5.24
C ARG A 202 1.98 21.71 -5.17
N GLY A 203 0.88 20.95 -5.21
CA GLY A 203 0.96 19.55 -5.62
C GLY A 203 1.55 19.44 -7.02
N ILE A 204 2.36 18.40 -7.27
CA ILE A 204 3.05 18.21 -8.57
C ILE A 204 2.08 18.09 -9.76
N TYR A 205 0.83 17.74 -9.49
CA TYR A 205 -0.24 17.65 -10.50
C TYR A 205 -1.11 18.91 -10.60
N SER A 206 -1.01 19.81 -9.62
CA SER A 206 -1.95 20.92 -9.45
C SER A 206 -1.52 22.16 -10.22
N SER A 207 -2.49 22.83 -10.85
CA SER A 207 -2.23 24.10 -11.56
C SER A 207 -2.30 25.30 -10.61
N SER A 208 -2.08 26.51 -11.14
CA SER A 208 -2.26 27.77 -10.39
C SER A 208 -3.68 27.98 -9.84
N MET A 209 -4.67 27.17 -10.25
CA MET A 209 -5.99 27.17 -9.64
C MET A 209 -5.97 26.77 -8.16
N GLU A 210 -4.97 25.99 -7.72
CA GLU A 210 -4.79 25.59 -6.32
C GLU A 210 -4.31 26.74 -5.42
N ASP A 211 -3.69 27.78 -5.97
CA ASP A 211 -3.00 28.84 -5.18
C ASP A 211 -3.88 29.51 -4.12
N LYS A 212 -5.15 29.77 -4.44
CA LYS A 212 -6.13 30.37 -3.53
C LYS A 212 -6.50 29.46 -2.34
N TYR A 213 -6.26 28.16 -2.49
CA TYR A 213 -6.52 27.13 -1.49
C TYR A 213 -5.24 26.72 -0.76
N ASN A 214 -4.07 26.99 -1.32
CA ASN A 214 -2.78 26.69 -0.72
C ASN A 214 -2.40 27.75 0.32
N TRP A 215 -3.03 27.69 1.50
CA TRP A 215 -2.76 28.63 2.59
C TRP A 215 -2.87 28.00 3.97
N TRP A 216 -2.11 28.59 4.91
CA TRP A 216 -2.14 28.28 6.33
C TRP A 216 -1.80 29.54 7.14
N THR A 217 -2.00 29.47 8.45
CA THR A 217 -1.55 30.46 9.44
C THR A 217 -0.73 29.80 10.54
N TRP A 218 0.18 30.56 11.15
CA TRP A 218 1.05 30.08 12.21
C TRP A 218 0.96 30.92 13.48
N ASP A 219 1.31 30.29 14.59
CA ASP A 219 1.48 30.86 15.92
C ASP A 219 2.94 31.27 16.15
N VAL A 220 3.85 30.33 15.90
CA VAL A 220 5.27 30.52 16.15
C VAL A 220 6.12 29.85 15.07
N LEU A 221 7.24 30.49 14.77
CA LEU A 221 8.34 29.95 13.97
C LEU A 221 9.60 30.00 14.84
N SER A 222 10.31 28.89 15.00
CA SER A 222 11.58 28.87 15.72
C SER A 222 12.66 28.10 15.00
N LEU A 223 13.91 28.42 15.34
CA LEU A 223 15.07 27.66 14.93
C LEU A 223 15.95 27.41 16.16
N GLU A 224 16.30 26.15 16.36
CA GLU A 224 17.08 25.69 17.51
C GLU A 224 18.33 24.96 17.04
N SER A 225 19.48 25.22 17.66
CA SER A 225 20.66 24.39 17.46
C SER A 225 20.57 23.16 18.36
N LEU A 226 20.74 21.97 17.80
CA LEU A 226 20.63 20.72 18.55
C LEU A 226 21.86 20.47 19.43
N ASN A 227 21.65 20.11 20.70
CA ASN A 227 22.73 19.84 21.65
C ASN A 227 23.38 18.47 21.44
N GLU A 228 22.67 17.54 20.80
CA GLU A 228 23.12 16.18 20.45
C GLU A 228 22.59 15.78 19.05
N PRO A 229 23.16 14.74 18.40
CA PRO A 229 22.67 14.27 17.11
C PRO A 229 21.21 13.82 17.17
N ILE A 230 20.44 14.15 16.13
CA ILE A 230 19.09 13.63 15.97
C ILE A 230 19.13 12.13 15.58
N GLN A 231 18.21 11.34 16.11
CA GLN A 231 18.12 9.90 15.82
C GLN A 231 17.31 9.60 14.55
N GLU A 232 16.58 10.59 14.01
CA GLU A 232 15.74 10.45 12.82
C GLU A 232 15.76 11.74 12.00
N PRO A 233 15.73 11.66 10.65
CA PRO A 233 15.59 12.84 9.80
C PRO A 233 14.12 13.27 9.77
N ILE A 234 13.67 13.95 10.83
CA ILE A 234 12.28 14.39 10.98
C ILE A 234 11.94 15.45 9.93
N HIS A 235 10.81 15.22 9.26
CA HIS A 235 10.36 16.03 8.14
C HIS A 235 8.83 16.27 8.20
N GLY A 236 8.44 17.20 9.07
CA GLY A 236 7.06 17.53 9.40
C GLY A 236 6.53 16.68 10.54
N SER A 237 6.47 15.36 10.36
CA SER A 237 6.00 14.42 11.39
C SER A 237 6.73 13.09 11.24
N TYR A 238 6.87 12.35 12.36
CA TYR A 238 7.28 10.96 12.31
C TYR A 238 6.08 10.11 11.87
N THR A 239 6.16 9.52 10.67
CA THR A 239 5.03 8.79 10.09
C THR A 239 5.44 7.44 9.56
N LEU A 240 4.62 6.42 9.81
CA LEU A 240 4.83 5.07 9.31
C LEU A 240 3.76 4.70 8.30
N THR A 241 4.15 4.01 7.24
CA THR A 241 3.18 3.61 6.21
C THR A 241 3.46 2.24 5.61
N GLY A 242 2.44 1.65 5.01
CA GLY A 242 2.57 0.42 4.25
C GLY A 242 1.28 0.06 3.53
N THR A 243 1.09 -1.23 3.28
CA THR A 243 -0.07 -1.78 2.58
C THR A 243 -0.46 -3.13 3.20
N MET A 244 -1.31 -3.87 2.51
CA MET A 244 -1.61 -5.27 2.76
C MET A 244 -1.29 -6.10 1.51
N VAL A 245 -0.53 -7.17 1.69
CA VAL A 245 -0.24 -8.13 0.61
C VAL A 245 -1.01 -9.41 0.92
N ASN A 246 -2.07 -9.65 0.16
CA ASN A 246 -2.86 -10.87 0.25
C ASN A 246 -3.17 -11.42 -1.14
N ASN A 247 -3.41 -12.71 -1.21
CA ASN A 247 -3.87 -13.39 -2.42
C ASN A 247 -5.39 -13.44 -2.42
N LYS A 248 -6.00 -13.29 -3.60
CA LYS A 248 -7.47 -13.25 -3.81
C LYS A 248 -8.23 -12.47 -2.73
N GLN A 249 -7.72 -11.29 -2.36
CA GLN A 249 -8.29 -10.33 -1.39
C GLN A 249 -8.30 -10.72 0.09
N PHE A 250 -8.11 -11.99 0.47
CA PHE A 250 -8.30 -12.43 1.87
C PHE A 250 -7.27 -13.46 2.37
N TYR A 251 -6.40 -13.98 1.51
CA TYR A 251 -5.54 -15.11 1.87
C TYR A 251 -4.09 -14.69 2.10
N PHE A 252 -3.59 -14.96 3.31
CA PHE A 252 -2.19 -14.95 3.68
C PHE A 252 -1.62 -16.36 3.46
N ASP A 253 -1.53 -16.74 2.18
CA ASP A 253 -1.01 -18.02 1.69
C ASP A 253 0.43 -17.90 1.17
N GLU A 254 1.00 -18.98 0.64
CA GLU A 254 2.37 -19.00 0.11
C GLU A 254 2.59 -17.90 -0.95
N GLY A 255 1.60 -17.65 -1.81
CA GLY A 255 1.67 -16.59 -2.81
C GLY A 255 1.80 -15.20 -2.20
N ALA A 256 1.05 -14.91 -1.13
CA ALA A 256 1.20 -13.66 -0.39
C ALA A 256 2.61 -13.54 0.24
N VAL A 257 3.09 -14.61 0.88
CA VAL A 257 4.43 -14.66 1.51
C VAL A 257 5.54 -14.41 0.48
N THR A 258 5.48 -15.03 -0.70
CA THR A 258 6.53 -14.87 -1.72
C THR A 258 6.54 -13.50 -2.38
N HIS A 259 5.39 -12.82 -2.46
CA HIS A 259 5.29 -11.46 -3.03
C HIS A 259 5.66 -10.38 -2.01
N LEU A 260 5.51 -10.64 -0.71
CA LEU A 260 5.69 -9.65 0.34
C LEU A 260 7.05 -8.92 0.29
N PRO A 261 8.22 -9.59 0.19
CA PRO A 261 9.52 -8.92 0.06
C PRO A 261 9.62 -7.97 -1.13
N TYR A 262 9.05 -8.39 -2.26
CA TYR A 262 9.10 -7.65 -3.52
C TYR A 262 8.31 -6.35 -3.39
N ILE A 263 7.10 -6.43 -2.83
CA ILE A 263 6.24 -5.26 -2.65
C ILE A 263 6.84 -4.27 -1.65
N MET A 264 7.36 -4.72 -0.50
CA MET A 264 7.92 -3.82 0.51
C MET A 264 9.14 -3.05 0.00
N LYS A 265 10.06 -3.72 -0.70
CA LYS A 265 11.23 -3.07 -1.31
C LYS A 265 10.85 -2.12 -2.44
N TRP A 266 9.89 -2.50 -3.28
CA TRP A 266 9.46 -1.68 -4.42
C TRP A 266 8.67 -0.43 -3.98
N LEU A 267 7.91 -0.50 -2.90
CA LEU A 267 7.29 0.68 -2.29
C LEU A 267 8.27 1.52 -1.46
N GLY A 268 9.45 0.98 -1.14
CA GLY A 268 10.48 1.67 -0.37
C GLY A 268 10.19 1.77 1.12
N ILE A 269 9.40 0.84 1.65
CA ILE A 269 8.98 0.81 3.06
C ILE A 269 9.75 -0.23 3.89
N ALA A 270 10.53 -1.10 3.25
CA ALA A 270 11.32 -2.13 3.94
C ALA A 270 12.43 -1.54 4.82
N TYR A 271 12.79 -2.30 5.87
CA TYR A 271 13.98 -2.11 6.72
C TYR A 271 13.96 -0.90 7.66
N SER A 272 12.85 -0.18 7.75
CA SER A 272 12.77 1.06 8.53
C SER A 272 11.57 1.14 9.47
N GLY A 273 11.08 0.02 10.00
CA GLY A 273 10.06 0.01 11.05
C GLY A 273 8.64 0.36 10.60
N ASN A 274 8.40 0.44 9.29
CA ASN A 274 7.08 0.71 8.70
C ASN A 274 6.05 -0.38 9.04
N VAL A 275 4.76 -0.09 8.84
CA VAL A 275 3.66 -0.94 9.31
C VAL A 275 2.86 -1.58 8.17
N MET A 276 2.56 -2.87 8.32
CA MET A 276 1.72 -3.66 7.39
C MET A 276 0.47 -4.17 8.08
N ARG A 277 -0.69 -4.12 7.41
CA ARG A 277 -1.93 -4.70 7.94
C ARG A 277 -2.03 -6.19 7.63
N THR A 278 -2.39 -6.98 8.63
CA THR A 278 -2.53 -8.45 8.57
C THR A 278 -3.92 -8.88 9.03
N SER A 279 -4.92 -8.70 8.15
CA SER A 279 -6.34 -8.95 8.44
C SER A 279 -6.80 -10.36 8.07
N CYS A 280 -6.45 -11.33 8.89
CA CYS A 280 -6.94 -12.70 8.70
C CYS A 280 -8.28 -12.94 9.42
N ALA A 281 -9.38 -12.84 8.68
CA ALA A 281 -10.71 -13.13 9.23
C ALA A 281 -10.91 -14.64 9.52
N SER A 282 -11.45 -14.97 10.70
CA SER A 282 -11.57 -16.36 11.20
C SER A 282 -12.64 -17.21 10.50
N ASP A 283 -13.62 -16.57 9.86
CA ASP A 283 -14.72 -17.20 9.13
C ASP A 283 -14.37 -17.45 7.65
N VAL A 284 -13.27 -16.90 7.17
CA VAL A 284 -12.78 -17.07 5.80
C VAL A 284 -11.83 -18.26 5.72
N GLY A 285 -12.36 -19.48 5.66
CA GLY A 285 -11.64 -20.71 5.31
C GLY A 285 -10.13 -20.75 5.63
N ARG A 286 -9.28 -20.83 4.59
CA ARG A 286 -7.81 -20.90 4.70
C ARG A 286 -7.11 -19.53 4.72
N SER A 287 -7.78 -18.45 5.14
CA SER A 287 -7.25 -17.07 5.13
C SER A 287 -5.90 -16.93 5.84
N CYS A 288 -5.67 -17.70 6.92
CA CYS A 288 -4.44 -17.68 7.72
C CYS A 288 -3.39 -18.76 7.34
N SER A 289 -3.56 -19.48 6.24
CA SER A 289 -2.82 -20.75 6.00
C SER A 289 -1.28 -20.67 6.13
N ASN A 290 -0.66 -19.55 5.75
CA ASN A 290 0.80 -19.33 5.86
C ASN A 290 1.15 -18.08 6.70
N MET A 291 0.28 -17.68 7.63
CA MET A 291 0.46 -16.44 8.41
C MET A 291 1.76 -16.42 9.23
N ALA A 292 2.21 -17.57 9.75
CA ALA A 292 3.46 -17.66 10.50
C ALA A 292 4.68 -17.22 9.67
N ASP A 293 4.76 -17.66 8.41
CA ASP A 293 5.87 -17.32 7.54
C ASP A 293 5.73 -15.90 6.98
N TYR A 294 4.50 -15.41 6.80
CA TYR A 294 4.24 -14.01 6.48
C TYR A 294 4.80 -13.08 7.57
N TYR A 295 4.54 -13.39 8.84
CA TYR A 295 5.08 -12.62 9.97
C TYR A 295 6.61 -12.70 10.10
N LYS A 296 7.21 -13.86 9.84
CA LYS A 296 8.68 -13.98 9.82
C LYS A 296 9.29 -13.11 8.71
N VAL A 297 8.67 -13.06 7.54
CA VAL A 297 9.12 -12.15 6.49
C VAL A 297 8.98 -10.68 6.93
N LEU A 298 7.90 -10.29 7.59
CA LEU A 298 7.82 -8.93 8.17
C LEU A 298 8.96 -8.67 9.16
N GLN A 299 9.27 -9.64 10.02
CA GLN A 299 10.38 -9.55 10.99
C GLN A 299 11.73 -9.40 10.28
N ASP A 300 12.03 -10.20 9.25
CA ASP A 300 13.29 -10.18 8.49
C ASP A 300 13.51 -8.83 7.78
N TYR A 301 12.43 -8.14 7.43
CA TYR A 301 12.45 -6.83 6.77
C TYR A 301 12.21 -5.65 7.72
N ASN A 302 12.31 -5.86 9.04
CA ASN A 302 12.06 -4.84 10.07
C ASN A 302 10.73 -4.10 9.86
N MET A 303 9.63 -4.85 9.76
CA MET A 303 8.29 -4.30 9.59
C MET A 303 7.42 -4.58 10.81
N GLN A 304 6.68 -3.56 11.22
CA GLN A 304 5.61 -3.67 12.19
C GLN A 304 4.35 -4.27 11.56
N SER A 305 3.46 -4.78 12.41
CA SER A 305 2.16 -5.26 11.96
C SER A 305 0.99 -4.85 12.86
N VAL A 306 -0.12 -4.52 12.20
CA VAL A 306 -1.45 -4.44 12.79
C VAL A 306 -2.28 -5.65 12.39
N ALA A 307 -2.55 -6.50 13.38
CA ALA A 307 -3.34 -7.72 13.21
C ALA A 307 -4.83 -7.43 13.33
N LEU A 308 -5.64 -8.16 12.57
CA LEU A 308 -7.08 -8.27 12.75
C LEU A 308 -7.45 -9.74 12.58
N TYR A 309 -7.95 -10.35 13.64
CA TYR A 309 -8.42 -11.73 13.66
C TYR A 309 -9.80 -11.79 14.32
N LEU A 310 -10.59 -12.81 13.99
CA LEU A 310 -11.97 -13.03 14.44
C LEU A 310 -13.05 -12.25 13.65
N HIS A 311 -14.15 -12.93 13.34
CA HIS A 311 -15.34 -12.32 12.74
C HIS A 311 -16.31 -11.86 13.83
N THR A 312 -16.43 -10.55 14.02
CA THR A 312 -17.17 -9.98 15.17
C THR A 312 -18.68 -10.18 15.10
N GLY A 313 -19.30 -10.12 13.92
CA GLY A 313 -20.77 -10.19 13.84
C GLY A 313 -21.39 -11.58 13.93
N ASP A 314 -20.58 -12.62 14.16
CA ASP A 314 -21.07 -13.97 14.50
C ASP A 314 -20.97 -14.25 16.02
N ILE A 315 -20.61 -13.24 16.82
CA ILE A 315 -20.44 -13.39 18.26
C ILE A 315 -21.72 -12.98 18.98
N GLU A 316 -22.31 -13.93 19.72
CA GLU A 316 -23.33 -13.65 20.72
C GLU A 316 -22.67 -13.60 22.11
N LEU A 317 -22.82 -12.48 22.81
CA LEU A 317 -22.24 -12.30 24.14
C LEU A 317 -22.98 -13.15 25.19
N ASN A 318 -22.27 -13.50 26.26
CA ASN A 318 -22.89 -14.06 27.45
C ASN A 318 -23.83 -13.03 28.09
N ALA A 319 -24.72 -13.50 28.97
CA ALA A 319 -25.69 -12.63 29.65
C ALA A 319 -25.06 -11.53 30.52
N ASP A 320 -23.80 -11.69 30.92
CA ASP A 320 -23.01 -10.71 31.68
C ASP A 320 -22.22 -9.74 30.77
N GLY A 321 -22.35 -9.86 29.45
CA GLY A 321 -21.64 -9.04 28.46
C GLY A 321 -20.24 -9.54 28.09
N SER A 322 -19.77 -10.64 28.69
CA SER A 322 -18.46 -11.22 28.36
C SER A 322 -18.47 -12.02 27.05
N LEU A 323 -17.28 -12.23 26.48
CA LEU A 323 -17.11 -13.08 25.30
C LEU A 323 -17.48 -14.54 25.62
N PRO A 324 -18.14 -15.26 24.70
CA PRO A 324 -18.37 -16.69 24.86
C PRO A 324 -17.04 -17.46 24.79
N ALA A 325 -17.02 -18.65 25.40
CA ALA A 325 -15.80 -19.43 25.57
C ALA A 325 -15.10 -19.81 24.24
N ASP A 326 -15.85 -19.98 23.15
CA ASP A 326 -15.27 -20.29 21.84
C ASP A 326 -14.61 -19.07 21.18
N ALA A 327 -15.19 -17.87 21.33
CA ALA A 327 -14.58 -16.62 20.87
C ALA A 327 -13.31 -16.31 21.68
N GLU A 328 -13.38 -16.45 23.01
CA GLU A 328 -12.23 -16.27 23.89
C GLU A 328 -11.11 -17.26 23.55
N LYS A 329 -11.45 -18.52 23.27
CA LYS A 329 -10.49 -19.55 22.86
C LYS A 329 -9.83 -19.20 21.53
N LYS A 330 -10.59 -18.78 20.50
CA LYS A 330 -10.04 -18.39 19.19
C LYS A 330 -9.03 -17.24 19.34
N LEU A 331 -9.37 -16.20 20.09
CA LEU A 331 -8.44 -15.08 20.37
C LEU A 331 -7.20 -15.56 21.13
N THR A 332 -7.39 -16.36 22.19
CA THR A 332 -6.27 -16.88 22.98
C THR A 332 -5.32 -17.71 22.14
N ASP A 333 -5.84 -18.67 21.35
CA ASP A 333 -5.04 -19.52 20.47
C ASP A 333 -4.23 -18.69 19.46
N TYR A 334 -4.87 -17.68 18.86
CA TYR A 334 -4.20 -16.78 17.91
C TYR A 334 -3.09 -15.95 18.58
N PHE A 335 -3.35 -15.41 19.77
CA PHE A 335 -2.38 -14.62 20.51
C PHE A 335 -1.19 -15.45 20.96
N GLU A 336 -1.42 -16.63 21.54
CA GLU A 336 -0.34 -17.54 21.93
C GLU A 336 0.55 -17.93 20.74
N GLN A 337 -0.04 -18.02 19.54
CA GLN A 337 0.68 -18.39 18.34
C GLN A 337 1.43 -17.21 17.67
N TYR A 338 0.82 -16.03 17.61
CA TYR A 338 1.26 -14.96 16.71
C TYR A 338 1.57 -13.61 17.38
N SER A 339 1.18 -13.39 18.64
CA SER A 339 1.43 -12.10 19.31
C SER A 339 2.90 -11.68 19.44
N PRO A 340 3.90 -12.59 19.39
CA PRO A 340 5.29 -12.16 19.29
C PRO A 340 5.59 -11.39 17.99
N TYR A 341 4.75 -11.42 16.97
CA TYR A 341 5.09 -10.83 15.67
C TYR A 341 4.42 -9.48 15.37
N PHE A 342 3.35 -9.12 16.07
CA PHE A 342 2.61 -7.89 15.83
C PHE A 342 2.63 -6.94 17.03
N GLN A 343 2.58 -5.64 16.75
CA GLN A 343 2.62 -4.56 17.73
C GLN A 343 1.21 -4.02 17.99
N TYR A 344 0.34 -4.12 17.00
CA TYR A 344 -0.99 -3.53 17.02
C TYR A 344 -2.06 -4.58 16.77
N TYR A 345 -3.24 -4.38 17.37
CA TYR A 345 -4.43 -5.18 17.08
C TYR A 345 -5.65 -4.28 16.86
N GLU A 346 -6.23 -4.36 15.67
CA GLU A 346 -7.46 -3.66 15.29
C GLU A 346 -8.68 -4.42 15.85
N VAL A 347 -9.54 -3.72 16.59
CA VAL A 347 -10.69 -4.34 17.27
C VAL A 347 -11.70 -4.93 16.28
N ASP A 348 -12.01 -4.21 15.19
CA ASP A 348 -12.98 -4.62 14.17
C ASP A 348 -12.77 -3.80 12.88
N ASN A 349 -13.33 -4.27 11.76
CA ASN A 349 -13.28 -3.59 10.47
C ASN A 349 -14.66 -3.06 10.09
N GLU A 350 -14.81 -1.73 10.06
CA GLU A 350 -16.00 -1.01 9.58
C GLU A 350 -17.32 -1.50 10.21
N PRO A 351 -17.44 -1.45 11.55
CA PRO A 351 -18.53 -2.11 12.25
C PRO A 351 -19.92 -1.63 11.82
N GLY A 352 -20.10 -0.34 11.50
CA GLY A 352 -21.37 0.18 11.00
C GLY A 352 -21.72 -0.35 9.61
N LEU A 353 -20.75 -0.50 8.71
CA LEU A 353 -21.00 -1.02 7.34
C LEU A 353 -21.54 -2.44 7.40
N PHE A 354 -20.93 -3.27 8.25
CA PHE A 354 -21.18 -4.71 8.31
C PHE A 354 -22.18 -5.12 9.39
N ASN A 355 -22.94 -4.17 9.95
CA ASN A 355 -23.94 -4.41 11.00
C ASN A 355 -23.36 -5.13 12.23
N ARG A 356 -22.22 -4.63 12.74
CA ARG A 356 -21.55 -5.19 13.92
C ARG A 356 -21.98 -4.48 15.20
N SER A 357 -21.97 -5.24 16.29
CA SER A 357 -22.42 -4.77 17.61
C SER A 357 -21.32 -4.01 18.34
N LYS A 358 -21.68 -2.82 18.84
CA LYS A 358 -20.82 -2.01 19.74
C LYS A 358 -20.46 -2.80 20.99
N ALA A 359 -21.40 -3.54 21.56
CA ALA A 359 -21.19 -4.33 22.77
C ALA A 359 -20.12 -5.42 22.55
N VAL A 360 -20.15 -6.10 21.39
CA VAL A 360 -19.12 -7.09 21.03
C VAL A 360 -17.74 -6.44 20.89
N ASN A 361 -17.68 -5.27 20.23
CA ASN A 361 -16.44 -4.51 20.08
C ASN A 361 -15.84 -4.14 21.47
N LEU A 362 -16.67 -3.68 22.40
CA LEU A 362 -16.25 -3.38 23.78
C LEU A 362 -15.76 -4.63 24.53
N ALA A 363 -16.44 -5.76 24.37
CA ALA A 363 -16.02 -7.03 24.99
C ALA A 363 -14.68 -7.54 24.43
N ILE A 364 -14.42 -7.35 23.13
CA ILE A 364 -13.12 -7.64 22.52
C ILE A 364 -12.05 -6.69 23.06
N ALA A 365 -12.32 -5.39 23.13
CA ALA A 365 -11.39 -4.41 23.70
C ALA A 365 -11.04 -4.71 25.17
N ASP A 366 -12.02 -5.09 25.99
CA ASP A 366 -11.79 -5.52 27.38
C ASP A 366 -10.89 -6.77 27.45
N TRP A 367 -11.16 -7.78 26.62
CA TRP A 367 -10.33 -8.97 26.52
C TRP A 367 -8.89 -8.63 26.11
N LEU A 368 -8.71 -7.77 25.11
CA LEU A 368 -7.40 -7.33 24.63
C LEU A 368 -6.62 -6.62 25.75
N ASN A 369 -7.27 -5.73 26.50
CA ASN A 369 -6.63 -4.96 27.56
C ASN A 369 -6.34 -5.76 28.84
N THR A 370 -7.02 -6.90 29.03
CA THR A 370 -6.83 -7.77 30.19
C THR A 370 -5.98 -9.00 29.82
N LYS A 371 -6.61 -10.02 29.23
CA LYS A 371 -5.96 -11.29 28.90
C LYS A 371 -4.97 -11.12 27.74
N GLY A 372 -5.31 -10.34 26.72
CA GLY A 372 -4.45 -10.06 25.57
C GLY A 372 -3.11 -9.45 25.99
N LYS A 373 -3.13 -8.35 26.77
CA LYS A 373 -1.92 -7.71 27.33
C LYS A 373 -1.19 -8.57 28.37
N THR A 374 -1.83 -9.57 28.97
CA THR A 374 -1.12 -10.57 29.79
C THR A 374 -0.26 -11.51 28.92
N ILE A 375 -0.75 -11.88 27.73
CA ILE A 375 -0.02 -12.72 26.76
C ILE A 375 1.02 -11.88 26.00
N ALA A 376 0.67 -10.65 25.63
CA ALA A 376 1.47 -9.73 24.82
C ALA A 376 1.55 -8.33 25.48
N PRO A 377 2.43 -8.13 26.48
CA PRO A 377 2.50 -6.87 27.23
C PRO A 377 2.85 -5.65 26.40
N HIS A 378 3.46 -5.84 25.23
CA HIS A 378 3.84 -4.76 24.30
C HIS A 378 2.69 -4.28 23.41
N LEU A 379 1.56 -5.01 23.37
CA LEU A 379 0.48 -4.76 22.44
C LEU A 379 -0.15 -3.39 22.64
N GLN A 380 -0.37 -2.68 21.53
CA GLN A 380 -1.26 -1.54 21.48
C GLN A 380 -2.57 -1.88 20.77
N THR A 381 -3.69 -1.62 21.44
CA THR A 381 -5.03 -1.80 20.89
C THR A 381 -5.41 -0.63 19.99
N VAL A 382 -6.00 -0.92 18.85
CA VAL A 382 -6.41 0.08 17.85
C VAL A 382 -7.92 0.06 17.76
N ALA A 383 -8.55 1.23 17.83
CA ALA A 383 -9.97 1.39 17.58
C ALA A 383 -10.39 0.71 16.26
N PRO A 384 -11.65 0.28 16.12
CA PRO A 384 -12.14 -0.26 14.87
C PRO A 384 -11.79 0.63 13.69
N GLY A 385 -11.53 0.02 12.53
CA GLY A 385 -11.40 0.72 11.26
C GLY A 385 -12.68 1.47 10.93
N TRP A 386 -12.82 2.70 11.43
CA TRP A 386 -14.07 3.42 11.36
C TRP A 386 -14.37 3.79 9.91
N ALA A 387 -15.48 3.32 9.36
CA ALA A 387 -16.07 3.85 8.14
C ALA A 387 -17.06 4.99 8.44
N TYR A 388 -17.40 5.16 9.72
CA TYR A 388 -18.34 6.15 10.22
C TYR A 388 -19.66 6.04 9.46
N TRP A 389 -20.42 4.96 9.63
CA TRP A 389 -21.73 4.87 8.98
C TRP A 389 -22.85 5.54 9.80
N PRO A 390 -23.74 6.33 9.17
CA PRO A 390 -24.91 6.88 9.83
C PRO A 390 -25.98 5.79 10.04
N GLU A 391 -27.10 6.14 10.67
CA GLU A 391 -28.27 5.27 10.76
C GLU A 391 -28.74 4.75 9.39
N TYR A 392 -29.39 3.58 9.38
CA TYR A 392 -29.76 2.90 8.15
C TYR A 392 -30.63 3.76 7.23
N ARG A 393 -30.14 3.87 6.00
CA ARG A 393 -30.87 4.32 4.82
C ARG A 393 -30.49 3.41 3.65
N THR A 394 -31.35 3.34 2.64
CA THR A 394 -31.17 2.44 1.48
C THR A 394 -29.83 2.61 0.78
N ASP A 395 -29.24 3.79 0.87
CA ASP A 395 -27.95 4.19 0.29
C ASP A 395 -26.74 4.02 1.23
N SER A 396 -26.94 3.82 2.54
CA SER A 396 -25.87 3.82 3.54
C SER A 396 -25.20 2.45 3.66
N CYS A 397 -25.91 1.42 4.13
CA CYS A 397 -25.35 0.07 4.27
C CYS A 397 -26.16 -0.99 3.50
N GLY A 398 -26.50 -0.67 2.26
CA GLY A 398 -27.32 -1.51 1.38
C GLY A 398 -26.69 -2.85 0.95
N ASN A 399 -25.39 -3.03 1.20
CA ASN A 399 -24.64 -4.27 0.96
C ASN A 399 -24.95 -5.38 2.00
N GLN A 400 -25.63 -5.05 3.09
CA GLN A 400 -25.97 -6.01 4.15
C GLN A 400 -27.00 -7.05 3.70
N LYS A 401 -26.83 -8.29 4.17
CA LYS A 401 -27.76 -9.42 3.95
C LYS A 401 -28.73 -9.55 5.13
N GLY A 402 -29.88 -10.21 4.94
CA GLY A 402 -30.87 -10.45 6.01
C GLY A 402 -32.08 -9.51 6.04
N THR A 403 -33.01 -9.77 6.97
CA THR A 403 -34.30 -9.07 7.11
C THR A 403 -34.25 -7.84 8.01
N VAL A 404 -33.29 -7.77 8.93
CA VAL A 404 -32.98 -6.57 9.73
C VAL A 404 -31.99 -5.72 8.94
N LYS A 405 -32.22 -4.41 8.90
CA LYS A 405 -31.47 -3.44 8.11
C LYS A 405 -31.06 -2.29 9.02
N GLN A 406 -29.79 -2.30 9.46
CA GLN A 406 -29.21 -1.40 10.45
C GLN A 406 -27.73 -1.20 10.12
N CYS A 407 -27.20 0.00 10.23
CA CYS A 407 -25.78 0.27 10.08
C CYS A 407 -25.09 0.18 11.45
N GLY A 408 -24.97 -1.05 11.94
CA GLY A 408 -24.41 -1.37 13.27
C GLY A 408 -25.50 -1.62 14.31
N ASP A 409 -25.08 -2.11 15.47
CA ASP A 409 -25.96 -2.34 16.61
C ASP A 409 -25.42 -1.61 17.86
N PRO A 410 -26.07 -0.51 18.33
CA PRO A 410 -27.32 0.06 17.80
C PRO A 410 -27.13 0.80 16.46
N ASP A 411 -28.18 0.94 15.67
CA ASP A 411 -28.11 1.55 14.33
C ASP A 411 -27.47 2.95 14.34
N GLY A 412 -26.47 3.17 13.49
CA GLY A 412 -25.78 4.47 13.33
C GLY A 412 -24.82 4.85 14.46
N TRP A 413 -24.53 3.95 15.40
CA TRP A 413 -23.67 4.23 16.55
C TRP A 413 -22.27 4.72 16.16
N GLU A 414 -21.75 4.28 15.03
CA GLU A 414 -20.43 4.65 14.53
C GLU A 414 -20.36 6.12 14.07
N ARG A 415 -21.47 6.71 13.60
CA ARG A 415 -21.53 8.14 13.26
C ARG A 415 -21.61 9.02 14.50
N ASP A 416 -22.12 8.51 15.62
CA ASP A 416 -22.27 9.26 16.85
C ASP A 416 -20.92 9.38 17.58
N PRO A 417 -20.36 10.60 17.75
CA PRO A 417 -19.06 10.76 18.40
C PRO A 417 -19.04 10.31 19.86
N GLY A 418 -20.16 10.45 20.60
CA GLY A 418 -20.28 10.05 21.99
C GLY A 418 -20.34 8.53 22.15
N GLN A 419 -20.98 7.83 21.22
CA GLN A 419 -20.97 6.36 21.22
C GLN A 419 -19.62 5.78 20.81
N ARG A 420 -18.91 6.41 19.85
CA ARG A 420 -17.52 6.04 19.54
C ARG A 420 -16.57 6.29 20.70
N ALA A 421 -16.79 7.37 21.47
CA ALA A 421 -15.94 7.72 22.61
C ALA A 421 -15.80 6.56 23.61
N GLU A 422 -16.84 5.75 23.84
CA GLU A 422 -16.77 4.57 24.72
C GLU A 422 -15.68 3.57 24.30
N LEU A 423 -15.49 3.35 22.99
CA LEU A 423 -14.43 2.48 22.46
C LEU A 423 -13.09 3.20 22.36
N GLU A 424 -13.11 4.50 22.07
CA GLU A 424 -11.90 5.31 22.04
C GLU A 424 -11.25 5.45 23.43
N GLU A 425 -12.03 5.46 24.51
CA GLU A 425 -11.52 5.52 25.88
C GLU A 425 -10.76 4.26 26.31
N VAL A 426 -11.11 3.11 25.72
CA VAL A 426 -10.53 1.80 26.08
C VAL A 426 -9.50 1.29 25.07
N THR A 427 -9.29 1.96 23.95
CA THR A 427 -8.22 1.60 22.99
C THR A 427 -7.02 2.53 23.11
N ASP A 428 -5.83 2.06 22.76
CA ASP A 428 -4.59 2.84 22.85
C ASP A 428 -4.45 3.83 21.67
N LEU A 429 -4.91 3.44 20.48
CA LEU A 429 -4.89 4.27 19.25
C LEU A 429 -6.29 4.47 18.67
N THR A 430 -6.54 5.65 18.10
CA THR A 430 -7.69 5.88 17.21
C THR A 430 -7.40 5.39 15.79
N ASN A 431 -8.44 5.27 14.99
CA ASN A 431 -8.40 4.81 13.61
C ASN A 431 -9.40 5.63 12.76
N GLY A 432 -9.53 5.30 11.48
CA GLY A 432 -10.49 5.90 10.57
C GLY A 432 -10.13 5.60 9.12
N HIS A 433 -10.96 4.79 8.46
CA HIS A 433 -10.82 4.48 7.06
C HIS A 433 -11.17 5.70 6.20
N SER A 434 -10.42 5.90 5.11
CA SER A 434 -10.71 7.02 4.22
C SER A 434 -10.30 6.76 2.77
N TYR A 435 -11.12 7.28 1.85
CA TYR A 435 -10.92 7.08 0.43
C TYR A 435 -11.18 8.35 -0.37
N GLY A 436 -10.26 8.68 -1.27
CA GLY A 436 -10.32 9.93 -2.02
C GLY A 436 -10.27 11.15 -1.11
N ASP A 437 -11.29 11.98 -1.16
CA ASP A 437 -11.43 13.15 -0.30
C ASP A 437 -12.26 12.87 0.96
N SER A 438 -12.65 11.61 1.22
CA SER A 438 -13.57 11.32 2.31
C SER A 438 -13.03 11.74 3.67
N TYR A 439 -11.72 11.73 3.91
CA TYR A 439 -11.11 12.12 5.19
C TYR A 439 -11.56 13.52 5.69
N ILE A 440 -11.88 14.47 4.80
CA ILE A 440 -12.33 15.83 5.15
C ILE A 440 -13.83 16.05 5.02
N PHE A 441 -14.63 14.99 4.80
CA PHE A 441 -16.07 15.15 4.74
C PHE A 441 -16.60 15.67 6.06
N SER A 442 -17.42 16.71 5.98
CA SER A 442 -18.16 17.29 7.08
C SER A 442 -18.76 16.23 7.98
N ASP A 443 -19.46 15.26 7.39
CA ASP A 443 -19.99 14.07 8.06
C ASP A 443 -19.35 12.82 7.47
N GLY A 444 -18.76 11.99 8.34
CA GLY A 444 -18.14 10.72 7.94
C GLY A 444 -16.73 10.79 7.39
N GLY A 445 -16.07 11.94 7.50
CA GLY A 445 -14.65 12.00 7.21
C GLY A 445 -13.77 11.59 8.37
N SER A 446 -12.80 10.72 8.13
CA SER A 446 -11.93 10.19 9.18
C SER A 446 -11.23 11.26 10.00
N PHE A 447 -10.80 12.35 9.37
CA PHE A 447 -10.10 13.43 10.05
C PHE A 447 -11.06 14.31 10.85
N THR A 448 -12.16 14.75 10.23
CA THR A 448 -13.19 15.59 10.86
C THR A 448 -13.93 14.86 11.98
N GLU A 449 -14.31 13.60 11.78
CA GLU A 449 -15.02 12.77 12.76
C GLU A 449 -14.16 12.44 13.99
N ASN A 450 -12.84 12.28 13.83
CA ASN A 450 -11.94 12.16 14.98
C ASN A 450 -11.86 13.48 15.77
N LEU A 451 -11.78 14.63 15.09
CA LEU A 451 -11.84 15.92 15.78
C LEU A 451 -13.15 16.11 16.54
N LYS A 452 -14.29 15.67 15.98
CA LYS A 452 -15.59 15.69 16.67
C LYS A 452 -15.62 14.82 17.91
N THR A 453 -15.00 13.63 17.87
CA THR A 453 -14.95 12.72 19.02
C THR A 453 -14.10 13.27 20.15
N PHE A 454 -12.94 13.86 19.85
CA PHE A 454 -12.00 14.30 20.87
C PHE A 454 -12.14 15.78 21.26
N GLY A 455 -12.91 16.57 20.50
CA GLY A 455 -13.08 18.00 20.74
C GLY A 455 -11.87 18.86 20.34
N GLY A 456 -11.00 18.35 19.48
CA GLY A 456 -9.70 18.94 19.13
C GLY A 456 -8.61 18.75 20.20
N ALA A 457 -7.41 19.27 19.94
CA ALA A 457 -6.25 19.19 20.84
C ALA A 457 -5.41 20.47 20.79
N ALA A 458 -4.48 20.63 21.74
CA ALA A 458 -3.50 21.71 21.72
C ALA A 458 -2.48 21.55 20.57
N ASP A 459 -2.10 20.31 20.27
CA ASP A 459 -1.17 19.94 19.21
C ASP A 459 -1.55 18.57 18.64
N GLY A 460 -1.79 18.50 17.34
CA GLY A 460 -2.18 17.31 16.60
C GLY A 460 -3.58 16.78 16.96
N LEU A 461 -3.73 15.45 16.92
CA LEU A 461 -4.89 14.75 17.45
C LEU A 461 -4.67 14.43 18.93
N SER A 462 -5.75 14.38 19.72
CA SER A 462 -5.69 14.06 21.17
C SER A 462 -5.24 12.63 21.46
N LYS A 463 -5.27 11.77 20.45
CA LYS A 463 -4.91 10.36 20.50
C LYS A 463 -4.18 9.98 19.22
N LYS A 464 -3.16 9.12 19.35
CA LYS A 464 -2.41 8.61 18.19
C LYS A 464 -3.35 7.91 17.21
N MET A 465 -3.13 8.13 15.93
CA MET A 465 -3.95 7.56 14.88
C MET A 465 -3.17 6.58 14.03
N LEU A 466 -3.68 5.35 13.96
CA LEU A 466 -3.30 4.36 12.96
C LEU A 466 -4.48 4.14 12.02
N THR A 467 -4.43 4.73 10.83
CA THR A 467 -5.40 4.48 9.76
C THR A 467 -5.13 3.12 9.13
N THR A 468 -5.97 2.13 9.39
CA THR A 468 -5.77 0.77 8.86
C THR A 468 -6.11 0.62 7.38
N GLU A 469 -6.87 1.56 6.81
CA GLU A 469 -7.14 1.62 5.38
C GLU A 469 -7.22 3.07 4.88
N PHE A 470 -6.37 3.41 3.91
CA PHE A 470 -6.57 4.56 3.05
C PHE A 470 -6.45 4.18 1.57
N GLY A 471 -6.94 5.02 0.67
CA GLY A 471 -6.59 4.92 -0.74
C GLY A 471 -7.56 5.62 -1.68
N THR A 472 -7.58 5.18 -2.94
CA THR A 472 -8.54 5.67 -3.93
C THR A 472 -9.13 4.52 -4.71
N SER A 473 -10.42 4.58 -4.98
CA SER A 473 -11.03 3.71 -5.99
C SER A 473 -10.59 4.18 -7.39
N ASP A 474 -10.75 3.33 -8.40
CA ASP A 474 -10.47 3.70 -9.80
C ASP A 474 -11.39 4.79 -10.36
N SER A 475 -12.45 5.14 -9.62
CA SER A 475 -13.40 6.20 -10.00
C SER A 475 -13.14 7.54 -9.31
N HIS A 476 -12.25 7.58 -8.31
CA HIS A 476 -11.94 8.82 -7.61
C HIS A 476 -11.11 9.75 -8.48
N VAL A 477 -11.44 11.04 -8.41
CA VAL A 477 -10.75 12.13 -9.10
C VAL A 477 -10.59 13.30 -8.15
N ASP A 478 -9.52 14.07 -8.32
CA ASP A 478 -9.26 15.25 -7.51
C ASP A 478 -10.30 16.34 -7.80
N SER A 479 -10.53 17.21 -6.81
CA SER A 479 -11.50 18.28 -6.96
C SER A 479 -11.08 19.22 -8.10
N TYR A 480 -11.98 19.45 -9.06
CA TYR A 480 -11.75 20.29 -10.24
C TYR A 480 -11.23 21.69 -9.89
N GLN A 481 -11.51 22.18 -8.68
CA GLN A 481 -11.09 23.51 -8.24
C GLN A 481 -9.57 23.65 -8.08
N TYR A 482 -8.84 22.54 -7.92
CA TYR A 482 -7.37 22.51 -7.86
C TYR A 482 -6.73 22.41 -9.25
N GLY A 483 -7.55 22.16 -10.30
CA GLY A 483 -7.11 22.15 -11.69
C GLY A 483 -5.99 21.14 -11.96
N ALA A 484 -6.13 19.92 -11.44
CA ALA A 484 -5.14 18.87 -11.62
C ALA A 484 -5.02 18.42 -13.09
N SER A 485 -3.79 18.27 -13.60
CA SER A 485 -3.50 17.71 -14.92
C SER A 485 -3.79 16.20 -15.00
N GLU A 486 -3.55 15.50 -13.89
CA GLU A 486 -3.73 14.06 -13.72
C GLU A 486 -4.66 13.81 -12.53
N PRO A 487 -5.98 13.93 -12.71
CA PRO A 487 -6.92 13.98 -11.59
C PRO A 487 -6.99 12.69 -10.76
N THR A 488 -6.71 11.51 -11.33
CA THR A 488 -6.75 10.25 -10.55
C THR A 488 -5.47 10.05 -9.73
N ALA A 489 -4.32 10.50 -10.26
CA ALA A 489 -3.06 10.57 -9.54
C ALA A 489 -3.13 11.61 -8.40
N ALA A 490 -3.62 12.82 -8.72
CA ALA A 490 -3.68 13.95 -7.78
C ALA A 490 -4.51 13.66 -6.52
N VAL A 491 -5.62 12.92 -6.64
CA VAL A 491 -6.44 12.57 -5.46
C VAL A 491 -5.75 11.54 -4.57
N PHE A 492 -5.00 10.59 -5.14
CA PHE A 492 -4.22 9.63 -4.37
C PHE A 492 -3.03 10.28 -3.66
N ASP A 493 -2.34 11.20 -4.35
CA ASP A 493 -1.30 12.06 -3.76
C ASP A 493 -1.86 12.90 -2.61
N ARG A 494 -3.00 13.58 -2.82
CA ARG A 494 -3.61 14.44 -1.80
C ARG A 494 -4.02 13.68 -0.55
N ILE A 495 -4.66 12.51 -0.68
CA ILE A 495 -5.04 11.72 0.49
C ILE A 495 -3.80 11.22 1.25
N MET A 496 -2.74 10.79 0.56
CA MET A 496 -1.53 10.35 1.24
C MET A 496 -0.83 11.52 1.96
N ARG A 497 -0.70 12.68 1.31
CA ARG A 497 -0.18 13.90 1.94
C ARG A 497 -1.01 14.35 3.14
N ALA A 498 -2.34 14.18 3.08
CA ALA A 498 -3.20 14.47 4.22
C ALA A 498 -2.79 13.62 5.43
N HIS A 499 -2.69 12.30 5.25
CA HIS A 499 -2.32 11.39 6.34
C HIS A 499 -0.91 11.64 6.86
N ILE A 500 0.05 11.99 6.01
CA ILE A 500 1.38 12.46 6.45
C ILE A 500 1.26 13.69 7.36
N GLY A 501 0.31 14.58 7.06
CA GLY A 501 0.08 15.80 7.83
C GLY A 501 -0.54 15.57 9.21
N TYR A 502 -1.47 14.62 9.37
CA TYR A 502 -2.24 14.48 10.63
C TYR A 502 -2.18 13.12 11.35
N ALA A 503 -1.86 12.03 10.66
CA ALA A 503 -1.83 10.69 11.25
C ALA A 503 -0.41 10.26 11.62
N ASP A 504 -0.27 9.41 12.64
CA ASP A 504 1.01 8.82 13.04
C ASP A 504 1.37 7.64 12.13
N MET A 505 0.36 6.86 11.76
CA MET A 505 0.51 5.64 10.97
C MET A 505 -0.65 5.48 10.01
N PHE A 506 -0.40 5.02 8.79
CA PHE A 506 -1.47 4.80 7.81
C PHE A 506 -1.11 3.73 6.79
N VAL A 507 -2.06 2.83 6.52
CA VAL A 507 -1.87 1.66 5.66
C VAL A 507 -2.79 1.74 4.45
N GLN A 508 -2.23 1.62 3.25
CA GLN A 508 -3.01 1.58 2.02
C GLN A 508 -3.82 0.28 1.99
N HIS A 509 -5.09 0.37 1.56
CA HIS A 509 -6.08 -0.71 1.55
C HIS A 509 -5.49 -2.11 1.30
N ALA A 510 -4.97 -2.35 0.09
CA ALA A 510 -4.21 -3.54 -0.26
C ALA A 510 -3.52 -3.40 -1.63
N ALA A 511 -2.39 -4.09 -1.77
CA ALA A 511 -1.54 -4.08 -2.95
C ALA A 511 -2.22 -4.70 -4.19
N PHE A 512 -3.05 -5.73 -3.98
CA PHE A 512 -3.69 -6.56 -5.00
C PHE A 512 -5.23 -6.60 -4.86
N PHE A 513 -5.87 -5.45 -4.78
CA PHE A 513 -7.32 -5.37 -4.58
C PHE A 513 -8.03 -4.62 -5.69
N LYS A 514 -9.00 -5.27 -6.31
CA LYS A 514 -9.76 -4.69 -7.43
C LYS A 514 -10.35 -3.32 -7.07
N ASN A 515 -10.20 -2.36 -7.97
CA ASN A 515 -10.56 -0.94 -7.83
C ASN A 515 -9.66 -0.11 -6.90
N PHE A 516 -8.86 -0.71 -6.02
CA PHE A 516 -7.99 0.01 -5.06
C PHE A 516 -6.51 -0.34 -5.21
N SER A 517 -6.18 -1.11 -6.24
CA SER A 517 -4.92 -1.82 -6.38
C SER A 517 -3.74 -0.89 -6.61
N LEU A 518 -2.58 -1.30 -6.09
CA LEU A 518 -1.28 -0.75 -6.45
C LEU A 518 -0.70 -1.48 -7.67
N PHE A 519 -0.87 -2.80 -7.72
CA PHE A 519 -0.33 -3.67 -8.77
C PHE A 519 -1.45 -4.34 -9.56
N LYS A 520 -1.14 -4.85 -10.77
CA LYS A 520 -2.11 -5.62 -11.55
C LYS A 520 -2.62 -6.80 -10.71
N TYR A 521 -3.90 -7.11 -10.87
CA TYR A 521 -4.61 -8.14 -10.11
C TYR A 521 -5.36 -9.07 -11.07
N GLY A 522 -6.04 -10.09 -10.53
CA GLY A 522 -6.85 -11.04 -11.30
C GLY A 522 -6.16 -12.38 -11.59
N PHE A 523 -4.96 -12.59 -11.06
CA PHE A 523 -4.24 -13.86 -11.09
C PHE A 523 -4.20 -14.49 -9.69
N ASN A 524 -3.72 -15.74 -9.61
CA ASN A 524 -3.39 -16.40 -8.34
C ASN A 524 -1.92 -16.09 -8.01
N LEU A 525 -1.64 -15.53 -6.83
CA LEU A 525 -0.27 -15.21 -6.43
C LEU A 525 0.62 -16.45 -6.29
N GLU A 526 0.08 -17.63 -5.98
CA GLU A 526 0.88 -18.88 -5.86
C GLU A 526 1.50 -19.31 -7.21
N GLU A 527 0.85 -18.92 -8.31
CA GLU A 527 1.25 -19.23 -9.69
C GLU A 527 1.95 -18.07 -10.39
N HIS A 528 1.86 -16.88 -9.80
CA HIS A 528 2.45 -15.67 -10.34
C HIS A 528 3.90 -15.52 -9.88
N ASP A 529 4.77 -15.11 -10.80
CA ASP A 529 6.18 -14.84 -10.53
C ASP A 529 6.33 -13.42 -9.96
N PRO A 530 6.73 -13.24 -8.69
CA PRO A 530 6.83 -11.92 -8.07
C PRO A 530 7.71 -10.93 -8.85
N ALA A 531 8.74 -11.40 -9.56
CA ALA A 531 9.61 -10.55 -10.37
C ALA A 531 8.89 -9.95 -11.59
N LYS A 532 7.80 -10.58 -12.03
CA LYS A 532 6.94 -10.09 -13.13
C LYS A 532 5.77 -9.25 -12.65
N THR A 533 5.64 -8.98 -11.36
CA THR A 533 4.55 -8.14 -10.85
C THR A 533 4.61 -6.80 -11.53
N GLU A 534 3.46 -6.35 -12.07
CA GLU A 534 3.33 -5.13 -12.84
C GLU A 534 2.55 -4.07 -12.06
N ILE A 535 2.91 -2.80 -12.26
CA ILE A 535 2.14 -1.66 -11.74
C ILE A 535 0.74 -1.63 -12.37
N TYR A 536 -0.24 -1.23 -11.56
CA TYR A 536 -1.58 -0.88 -12.05
C TYR A 536 -1.70 0.63 -12.26
N TYR A 537 -2.02 1.05 -13.48
CA TYR A 537 -2.34 2.43 -13.82
C TYR A 537 -3.86 2.61 -13.86
N THR A 538 -4.37 3.51 -13.02
CA THR A 538 -5.82 3.85 -13.00
C THR A 538 -6.27 4.43 -14.34
N LYS A 539 -5.40 5.24 -14.96
CA LYS A 539 -5.63 5.85 -16.26
C LYS A 539 -4.34 5.93 -17.04
N GLU A 540 -4.44 5.75 -18.36
CA GLU A 540 -3.30 5.83 -19.28
C GLU A 540 -2.68 7.24 -19.25
N ASN A 541 -1.34 7.31 -19.18
CA ASN A 541 -0.56 8.55 -19.11
C ASN A 541 -0.76 9.39 -17.84
N GLU A 542 -1.36 8.83 -16.78
CA GLU A 542 -1.27 9.40 -15.43
C GLU A 542 -0.27 8.59 -14.61
N ASP A 543 0.31 9.23 -13.61
CA ASP A 543 1.23 8.59 -12.69
C ASP A 543 0.53 7.51 -11.85
N SER A 544 1.28 6.48 -11.48
CA SER A 544 0.71 5.34 -10.76
C SER A 544 0.63 5.58 -9.25
N ARG A 545 -0.29 4.86 -8.58
CA ARG A 545 -0.34 4.85 -7.11
C ARG A 545 0.97 4.34 -6.50
N VAL A 546 1.68 3.42 -7.17
CA VAL A 546 2.99 2.90 -6.75
C VAL A 546 4.04 4.00 -6.79
N SER A 547 4.11 4.76 -7.89
CA SER A 547 5.05 5.88 -8.04
C SER A 547 4.83 6.94 -6.96
N ILE A 548 3.57 7.33 -6.73
CA ILE A 548 3.19 8.31 -5.71
C ILE A 548 3.54 7.82 -4.31
N MET A 549 3.13 6.58 -3.99
CA MET A 549 3.40 5.98 -2.68
C MET A 549 4.89 5.86 -2.43
N ARG A 550 5.67 5.45 -3.44
CA ARG A 550 7.13 5.39 -3.36
C ARG A 550 7.73 6.78 -3.13
N ARG A 551 7.37 7.78 -3.94
CA ARG A 551 7.86 9.17 -3.80
C ARG A 551 7.68 9.69 -2.37
N LEU A 552 6.49 9.52 -1.82
CA LEU A 552 6.16 10.01 -0.48
C LEU A 552 6.75 9.12 0.63
N SER A 553 6.78 7.79 0.48
CA SER A 553 7.40 6.90 1.47
C SER A 553 8.91 7.15 1.62
N LEU A 554 9.61 7.38 0.50
CA LEU A 554 11.04 7.70 0.50
C LEU A 554 11.34 9.07 1.15
N ALA A 555 10.41 10.01 1.06
CA ALA A 555 10.55 11.34 1.64
C ALA A 555 10.19 11.37 3.13
N TYR A 556 9.14 10.66 3.55
CA TYR A 556 8.54 10.81 4.89
C TYR A 556 8.71 9.59 5.80
N ALA A 557 8.74 8.36 5.24
CA ALA A 557 8.65 7.11 5.98
C ALA A 557 9.93 6.22 5.87
N THR A 558 11.12 6.85 5.79
CA THR A 558 12.42 6.14 5.74
C THR A 558 13.26 6.41 6.99
N HIS A 559 13.11 5.57 8.00
CA HIS A 559 13.63 5.80 9.35
C HIS A 559 15.05 5.27 9.56
N GLY A 560 15.74 5.82 10.57
CA GLY A 560 17.11 5.52 10.95
C GLY A 560 17.95 6.78 11.22
N ALA A 561 19.11 6.61 11.85
CA ALA A 561 20.03 7.71 12.14
C ALA A 561 20.46 8.42 10.85
N PRO A 562 20.32 9.76 10.73
CA PRO A 562 20.75 10.49 9.54
C PRO A 562 22.24 10.35 9.29
N LEU A 563 22.61 10.10 8.03
CA LEU A 563 23.99 10.11 7.58
C LEU A 563 24.39 11.50 7.09
N THR A 564 25.64 11.90 7.35
CA THR A 564 26.23 13.11 6.76
C THR A 564 26.35 12.93 5.24
N TYR A 565 25.93 13.96 4.50
CA TYR A 565 26.07 13.99 3.05
C TYR A 565 26.33 15.39 2.50
N GLN A 566 26.92 15.46 1.31
CA GLN A 566 27.17 16.69 0.57
C GLN A 566 26.65 16.56 -0.86
N ILE A 567 25.71 17.43 -1.25
CA ILE A 567 25.30 17.59 -2.66
C ILE A 567 26.41 18.35 -3.39
N THR A 568 27.06 17.70 -4.35
CA THR A 568 28.24 18.27 -5.03
C THR A 568 27.86 19.19 -6.19
N ASN A 569 26.69 19.01 -6.80
CA ASN A 569 26.13 19.89 -7.83
C ASN A 569 25.04 20.84 -7.29
N LYS A 570 25.19 21.30 -6.04
CA LYS A 570 24.17 22.11 -5.33
C LYS A 570 23.74 23.38 -6.08
N ASP A 571 24.63 23.99 -6.86
CA ASP A 571 24.31 25.22 -7.61
C ASP A 571 23.29 24.94 -8.74
N GLU A 572 23.30 23.73 -9.33
CA GLU A 572 22.32 23.30 -10.32
C GLU A 572 20.95 23.00 -9.69
N LEU A 573 20.96 22.63 -8.41
CA LEU A 573 19.77 22.27 -7.62
C LEU A 573 19.28 23.42 -6.73
N ALA A 574 19.83 24.62 -6.89
CA ALA A 574 19.45 25.78 -6.10
C ALA A 574 17.96 26.11 -6.29
N ASP A 575 17.23 26.21 -5.17
CA ASP A 575 15.79 26.47 -5.08
C ASP A 575 14.92 25.43 -5.84
N LYS A 576 15.46 24.24 -6.09
CA LYS A 576 14.75 23.09 -6.68
C LYS A 576 14.16 22.17 -5.61
N LEU A 577 12.98 21.63 -5.87
CA LEU A 577 12.29 20.67 -5.01
C LEU A 577 12.87 19.25 -5.16
N VAL A 578 14.18 19.12 -4.96
CA VAL A 578 14.90 17.84 -5.00
C VAL A 578 15.37 17.49 -3.62
N TYR A 579 15.00 16.30 -3.16
CA TYR A 579 15.25 15.84 -1.81
C TYR A 579 16.20 14.63 -1.80
N VAL A 580 17.13 14.63 -0.83
CA VAL A 580 18.04 13.52 -0.55
C VAL A 580 17.89 13.16 0.92
N ARG A 581 17.67 11.87 1.21
CA ARG A 581 17.59 11.32 2.57
C ARG A 581 18.49 10.10 2.64
N ALA A 582 19.48 10.13 3.52
CA ALA A 582 20.38 9.01 3.75
C ALA A 582 20.35 8.65 5.24
N VAL A 583 20.07 7.39 5.54
CA VAL A 583 19.93 6.90 6.92
C VAL A 583 20.65 5.58 7.14
N ASP A 584 21.11 5.39 8.36
CA ASP A 584 21.59 4.12 8.90
C ASP A 584 20.53 3.53 9.84
N THR A 585 19.99 2.38 9.44
CA THR A 585 18.91 1.69 10.17
C THR A 585 19.45 0.80 11.30
N SER A 586 20.77 0.63 11.44
CA SER A 586 21.39 -0.19 12.49
C SER A 586 21.17 0.32 13.91
N THR A 587 20.75 1.58 14.02
CA THR A 587 20.49 2.29 15.27
C THR A 587 19.02 2.26 15.68
N LEU A 588 18.14 1.72 14.82
CA LEU A 588 16.73 1.56 15.16
C LEU A 588 16.59 0.58 16.34
N GLU A 589 15.76 0.95 17.30
CA GLU A 589 15.42 0.07 18.41
C GLU A 589 14.72 -1.21 17.89
N PRO A 590 14.99 -2.38 18.48
CA PRO A 590 14.29 -3.60 18.13
C PRO A 590 12.77 -3.43 18.26
N LEU A 591 12.02 -3.87 17.26
CA LEU A 591 10.55 -3.77 17.28
C LEU A 591 9.97 -4.56 18.47
N ALA A 592 9.02 -3.95 19.18
CA ALA A 592 8.40 -4.58 20.33
C ALA A 592 7.68 -5.89 19.93
N GLY A 593 7.80 -6.92 20.77
CA GLY A 593 7.31 -8.27 20.45
C GLY A 593 8.27 -9.04 19.55
N SER A 594 8.43 -8.62 18.29
CA SER A 594 9.15 -9.40 17.27
C SER A 594 10.66 -9.35 17.45
N GLY A 595 11.18 -8.32 18.11
CA GLY A 595 12.61 -8.09 18.23
C GLY A 595 13.29 -7.89 16.87
N ALA A 596 12.52 -7.56 15.82
CA ALA A 596 13.06 -7.30 14.50
C ALA A 596 14.02 -6.11 14.56
N THR A 597 15.16 -6.26 13.90
CA THR A 597 16.19 -5.23 13.76
C THR A 597 16.58 -5.08 12.31
N SER A 598 17.15 -3.94 11.95
CA SER A 598 17.69 -3.68 10.63
C SER A 598 19.16 -3.32 10.72
N ASN A 599 19.90 -3.52 9.63
CA ASN A 599 21.30 -3.12 9.50
C ASN A 599 21.59 -2.74 8.04
N LYS A 600 20.75 -1.86 7.51
CA LYS A 600 20.84 -1.34 6.15
C LYS A 600 21.19 0.15 6.16
N VAL A 601 21.89 0.58 5.12
CA VAL A 601 22.01 1.98 4.73
C VAL A 601 21.02 2.23 3.61
N LEU A 602 20.09 3.17 3.84
CA LEU A 602 19.08 3.57 2.86
C LEU A 602 19.46 4.95 2.31
N VAL A 603 19.61 5.08 0.98
CA VAL A 603 19.90 6.36 0.31
C VAL A 603 18.82 6.66 -0.71
N ASN A 604 18.02 7.67 -0.42
CA ASN A 604 16.85 8.06 -1.19
C ASN A 604 17.10 9.35 -1.96
N PHE A 605 16.55 9.41 -3.16
CA PHE A 605 16.51 10.57 -4.04
C PHE A 605 15.08 10.77 -4.50
N VAL A 606 14.57 12.00 -4.38
CA VAL A 606 13.19 12.30 -4.76
C VAL A 606 13.15 13.61 -5.55
N ASN A 607 12.53 13.58 -6.73
CA ASN A 607 12.29 14.77 -7.54
C ASN A 607 10.83 15.19 -7.45
N PHE A 608 10.54 16.31 -6.78
CA PHE A 608 9.21 16.91 -6.73
C PHE A 608 9.00 18.01 -7.79
N GLU A 609 9.97 18.24 -8.66
CA GLU A 609 9.83 19.18 -9.78
C GLU A 609 9.01 18.57 -10.93
N GLU A 610 8.46 19.44 -11.77
CA GLU A 610 7.82 19.08 -13.04
C GLU A 610 8.85 18.87 -14.18
N THR A 611 10.15 18.91 -13.86
CA THR A 611 11.25 18.79 -14.84
C THR A 611 12.30 17.81 -14.36
N GLU A 612 13.03 17.20 -15.30
CA GLU A 612 14.14 16.29 -14.99
C GLU A 612 15.22 17.01 -14.17
N GLN A 613 15.73 16.33 -13.14
CA GLN A 613 16.79 16.85 -12.28
C GLN A 613 17.95 15.86 -12.18
N LYS A 614 19.18 16.37 -12.21
CA LYS A 614 20.38 15.56 -11.95
C LYS A 614 20.88 15.84 -10.54
N VAL A 615 21.10 14.78 -9.77
CA VAL A 615 21.56 14.86 -8.37
C VAL A 615 22.87 14.12 -8.23
N THR A 616 23.89 14.79 -7.71
CA THR A 616 25.16 14.17 -7.33
C THR A 616 25.42 14.42 -5.85
N VAL A 617 25.56 13.34 -5.09
CA VAL A 617 25.73 13.42 -3.63
C VAL A 617 26.87 12.50 -3.18
N LYS A 618 27.68 12.98 -2.23
CA LYS A 618 28.61 12.16 -1.47
C LYS A 618 28.02 11.89 -0.10
N VAL A 619 27.85 10.63 0.25
CA VAL A 619 27.34 10.20 1.55
C VAL A 619 28.48 9.59 2.34
N THR A 620 28.67 10.03 3.58
CA THR A 620 29.62 9.39 4.51
C THR A 620 29.02 8.10 5.01
N MET A 621 29.65 6.96 4.69
CA MET A 621 29.15 5.65 5.09
C MET A 621 29.53 5.31 6.54
N PRO A 622 28.73 4.50 7.26
CA PRO A 622 29.02 4.10 8.65
C PRO A 622 30.40 3.45 8.81
N GLU A 623 30.79 2.62 7.85
CA GLU A 623 32.06 1.89 7.85
C GLU A 623 32.82 2.06 6.52
N LYS A 624 34.16 2.02 6.61
CA LYS A 624 35.07 1.98 5.44
C LYS A 624 35.18 0.56 4.92
N THR A 625 34.29 0.18 4.03
CA THR A 625 34.21 -1.17 3.48
C THR A 625 33.60 -1.17 2.08
N VAL A 626 33.51 -2.33 1.47
CA VAL A 626 32.75 -2.53 0.24
C VAL A 626 31.28 -2.73 0.60
N TYR A 627 30.41 -1.96 -0.01
CA TYR A 627 28.95 -2.11 0.10
C TYR A 627 28.38 -2.75 -1.15
N GLU A 628 27.28 -3.46 -0.96
CA GLU A 628 26.43 -3.97 -2.02
C GLU A 628 24.97 -3.99 -1.59
N GLY A 629 24.08 -4.30 -2.53
CA GLY A 629 22.65 -4.39 -2.29
C GLY A 629 21.88 -4.02 -3.56
N GLU A 630 20.81 -3.26 -3.40
CA GLU A 630 19.82 -3.05 -4.45
C GLU A 630 19.59 -1.55 -4.71
N ARG A 631 19.39 -1.19 -5.97
CA ARG A 631 18.83 0.10 -6.40
C ARG A 631 17.42 -0.14 -6.93
N PHE A 632 16.46 0.61 -6.43
CA PHE A 632 15.09 0.67 -6.94
C PHE A 632 14.79 2.06 -7.50
N GLY A 633 14.24 2.14 -8.71
CA GLY A 633 13.79 3.39 -9.37
C GLY A 633 12.56 3.16 -10.23
N ASN A 634 12.41 3.92 -11.30
CA ASN A 634 11.30 3.74 -12.25
C ASN A 634 11.33 2.38 -12.95
N GLY A 635 10.16 1.76 -13.11
CA GLY A 635 9.94 0.57 -13.91
C GLY A 635 8.51 0.05 -13.76
N ASP A 636 7.90 -0.43 -14.85
CA ASP A 636 6.52 -0.94 -14.84
C ASP A 636 6.40 -2.35 -14.25
N THR A 637 7.53 -3.03 -14.07
CA THR A 637 7.63 -4.35 -13.43
C THR A 637 8.68 -4.32 -12.34
N TYR A 638 8.58 -5.21 -11.35
CA TYR A 638 9.58 -5.27 -10.28
C TYR A 638 11.00 -5.41 -10.84
N GLU A 639 11.19 -6.35 -11.77
CA GLU A 639 12.49 -6.60 -12.41
C GLU A 639 13.01 -5.37 -13.17
N ALA A 640 12.13 -4.60 -13.82
CA ALA A 640 12.51 -3.37 -14.52
C ALA A 640 12.84 -2.21 -13.57
N ALA A 641 12.22 -2.18 -12.39
CA ALA A 641 12.44 -1.15 -11.39
C ALA A 641 13.72 -1.37 -10.56
N ARG A 642 14.26 -2.59 -10.56
CA ARG A 642 15.38 -3.01 -9.70
C ARG A 642 16.68 -3.17 -10.49
N THR A 643 17.80 -2.87 -9.84
CA THR A 643 19.15 -3.28 -10.27
C THR A 643 19.99 -3.66 -9.06
N TYR A 644 20.75 -4.75 -9.14
CA TYR A 644 21.70 -5.11 -8.08
C TYR A 644 22.98 -4.29 -8.22
N VAL A 645 23.51 -3.81 -7.09
CA VAL A 645 24.69 -2.95 -7.01
C VAL A 645 25.72 -3.64 -6.13
N THR A 646 26.96 -3.76 -6.60
CA THR A 646 28.05 -4.39 -5.85
C THR A 646 29.37 -3.67 -6.06
N GLY A 647 30.37 -3.94 -5.21
CA GLY A 647 31.72 -3.38 -5.35
C GLY A 647 31.83 -1.89 -5.01
N LYS A 648 30.87 -1.32 -4.27
CA LYS A 648 30.89 0.10 -3.88
C LYS A 648 31.86 0.31 -2.71
N ASN A 649 33.12 0.60 -3.03
CA ASN A 649 34.19 0.76 -2.04
C ASN A 649 34.16 2.14 -1.36
N ALA A 650 33.67 2.20 -0.12
CA ALA A 650 33.55 3.42 0.67
C ALA A 650 34.87 3.77 1.38
N ALA A 651 35.36 5.01 1.22
CA ALA A 651 36.64 5.42 1.81
C ALA A 651 36.70 6.90 2.28
N PRO A 652 35.87 7.35 3.23
CA PRO A 652 34.69 6.72 3.83
C PRO A 652 33.39 7.02 3.07
N GLU A 653 33.48 7.84 2.02
CA GLU A 653 32.31 8.29 1.29
C GLU A 653 31.99 7.39 0.10
N LEU A 654 30.72 7.32 -0.25
CA LEU A 654 30.25 6.86 -1.56
C LEU A 654 29.61 8.03 -2.30
N GLU A 655 29.99 8.18 -3.57
CA GLU A 655 29.34 9.12 -4.48
C GLU A 655 28.23 8.41 -5.26
N PHE A 656 27.07 9.07 -5.30
CA PHE A 656 25.90 8.65 -6.05
C PHE A 656 25.55 9.73 -7.07
N THR A 657 25.10 9.30 -8.24
CA THR A 657 24.62 10.20 -9.30
C THR A 657 23.35 9.62 -9.88
N GLU A 658 22.27 10.38 -9.81
CA GLU A 658 20.97 10.01 -10.37
C GLU A 658 20.45 11.12 -11.28
N THR A 659 19.81 10.73 -12.37
CA THR A 659 19.00 11.61 -13.21
C THR A 659 17.56 11.18 -13.03
N LEU A 660 16.74 12.05 -12.45
CA LEU A 660 15.39 11.75 -12.00
C LEU A 660 14.39 12.44 -12.91
N ALA A 661 13.47 11.69 -13.50
CA ALA A 661 12.32 12.24 -14.21
C ALA A 661 11.41 13.03 -13.23
N PRO A 662 10.47 13.87 -13.74
CA PRO A 662 9.48 14.53 -12.89
C PRO A 662 8.74 13.53 -12.01
N GLY A 663 8.72 13.76 -10.71
CA GLY A 663 8.07 12.85 -9.76
C GLY A 663 8.80 11.53 -9.50
N GLU A 664 9.97 11.27 -10.10
CA GLU A 664 10.69 10.02 -9.87
C GLU A 664 11.32 9.96 -8.47
N ALA A 665 11.38 8.75 -7.91
CA ALA A 665 12.06 8.47 -6.66
C ALA A 665 12.91 7.19 -6.74
N VAL A 666 14.17 7.32 -6.32
CA VAL A 666 15.17 6.24 -6.32
C VAL A 666 15.61 5.94 -4.90
N GLN A 667 15.78 4.67 -4.56
CA GLN A 667 16.34 4.23 -3.27
C GLN A 667 17.43 3.21 -3.53
N TYR A 668 18.54 3.37 -2.81
CA TYR A 668 19.54 2.34 -2.60
C TYR A 668 19.31 1.69 -1.25
N ILE A 669 19.30 0.36 -1.21
CA ILE A 669 19.27 -0.45 0.00
C ILE A 669 20.62 -1.17 0.05
N LEU A 670 21.51 -0.73 0.95
CA LEU A 670 22.90 -1.18 0.98
C LEU A 670 23.26 -1.80 2.33
N GLU A 671 24.21 -2.71 2.31
CA GLU A 671 24.87 -3.24 3.50
C GLU A 671 26.35 -3.55 3.18
N PRO A 672 27.22 -3.70 4.19
CA PRO A 672 28.57 -4.20 3.97
C PRO A 672 28.54 -5.56 3.25
N SER A 673 29.34 -5.73 2.20
CA SER A 673 29.45 -7.01 1.46
C SER A 673 29.81 -8.20 2.34
N SER A 674 30.53 -7.97 3.45
CA SER A 674 30.85 -9.01 4.43
C SER A 674 29.67 -9.42 5.32
N ALA A 675 28.62 -8.60 5.39
CA ALA A 675 27.40 -8.86 6.14
C ALA A 675 26.31 -9.56 5.30
N VAL A 676 26.43 -9.52 3.97
CA VAL A 676 25.52 -10.23 3.08
C VAL A 676 25.67 -11.74 3.29
N ALA A 677 24.63 -12.37 3.82
CA ALA A 677 24.60 -13.80 4.00
C ALA A 677 24.53 -14.52 2.64
N ASP A 678 25.38 -15.54 2.46
CA ASP A 678 25.26 -16.45 1.33
C ASP A 678 23.96 -17.24 1.47
N ALA A 679 23.08 -17.14 0.47
CA ALA A 679 21.77 -17.78 0.48
C ALA A 679 21.50 -18.47 -0.86
N ALA A 680 21.02 -19.72 -0.79
CA ALA A 680 20.54 -20.42 -1.96
C ALA A 680 19.25 -19.77 -2.49
N PRO A 681 19.09 -19.60 -3.82
CA PRO A 681 17.82 -19.21 -4.40
C PRO A 681 16.69 -20.19 -4.01
N GLN A 682 15.55 -19.65 -3.61
CA GLN A 682 14.40 -20.41 -3.15
C GLN A 682 13.31 -20.52 -4.24
N GLY A 683 12.30 -21.35 -4.02
CA GLY A 683 11.12 -21.44 -4.89
C GLY A 683 11.45 -21.79 -6.35
N PHE A 684 12.50 -22.58 -6.58
CA PHE A 684 12.94 -22.95 -7.92
C PHE A 684 11.87 -23.81 -8.61
N LYS A 685 11.44 -23.38 -9.81
CA LYS A 685 10.39 -24.02 -10.62
C LYS A 685 10.92 -24.28 -12.03
N ALA A 686 10.43 -25.35 -12.65
CA ALA A 686 10.70 -25.68 -14.04
C ALA A 686 9.39 -26.00 -14.77
N GLN A 687 9.19 -25.40 -15.94
CA GLN A 687 7.99 -25.56 -16.76
C GLN A 687 8.37 -25.81 -18.22
N ALA A 688 7.78 -26.85 -18.81
CA ALA A 688 7.97 -27.14 -20.23
C ALA A 688 7.36 -26.01 -21.09
N VAL A 689 8.12 -25.54 -22.07
CA VAL A 689 7.69 -24.55 -23.06
C VAL A 689 7.95 -25.06 -24.49
N LYS A 690 7.35 -24.37 -25.47
CA LYS A 690 7.36 -24.81 -26.87
C LYS A 690 8.78 -24.99 -27.40
N GLY A 691 8.99 -26.03 -28.21
CA GLY A 691 10.25 -26.26 -28.94
C GLY A 691 11.29 -27.10 -28.19
N LEU A 692 10.86 -28.04 -27.34
CA LEU A 692 11.74 -28.84 -26.48
C LEU A 692 12.66 -27.94 -25.63
N SER A 693 12.02 -27.06 -24.86
CA SER A 693 12.68 -26.10 -24.00
C SER A 693 12.06 -26.13 -22.61
N MET A 694 12.83 -25.70 -21.61
CA MET A 694 12.41 -25.60 -20.23
C MET A 694 12.58 -24.16 -19.76
N LYS A 695 11.48 -23.55 -19.32
CA LYS A 695 11.51 -22.28 -18.62
C LYS A 695 11.74 -22.56 -17.14
N LEU A 696 12.76 -21.94 -16.58
CA LEU A 696 13.16 -22.03 -15.19
C LEU A 696 12.94 -20.68 -14.52
N SER A 697 12.51 -20.68 -13.27
CA SER A 697 12.33 -19.46 -12.45
C SER A 697 12.62 -19.74 -10.99
N TRP A 698 13.06 -18.74 -10.24
CA TRP A 698 13.34 -18.82 -8.81
C TRP A 698 13.04 -17.49 -8.12
N LEU A 699 12.96 -17.49 -6.80
CA LEU A 699 12.93 -16.28 -6.01
C LEU A 699 14.32 -15.67 -5.90
N GLU A 700 14.36 -14.35 -5.75
CA GLU A 700 15.58 -13.57 -5.63
C GLU A 700 16.41 -14.02 -4.41
N ALA A 701 17.73 -14.09 -4.58
CA ALA A 701 18.70 -14.23 -3.50
C ALA A 701 19.74 -13.09 -3.60
N PRO A 702 20.40 -12.72 -2.48
CA PRO A 702 21.42 -11.67 -2.50
C PRO A 702 22.55 -12.01 -3.47
N GLY A 703 22.76 -11.16 -4.47
CA GLY A 703 23.81 -11.32 -5.47
C GLY A 703 23.49 -10.67 -6.82
N ALA A 704 24.55 -10.43 -7.60
CA ALA A 704 24.46 -9.73 -8.88
C ALA A 704 23.97 -10.58 -10.05
N SER A 705 24.17 -11.90 -9.99
CA SER A 705 23.77 -12.84 -11.04
C SER A 705 23.71 -14.27 -10.53
N TYR A 706 23.18 -15.16 -11.36
CA TYR A 706 23.01 -16.58 -11.08
C TYR A 706 23.74 -17.47 -12.08
N GLU A 707 24.02 -18.70 -11.64
CA GLU A 707 24.44 -19.81 -12.48
C GLU A 707 23.35 -20.88 -12.49
N VAL A 708 22.97 -21.34 -13.68
CA VAL A 708 21.99 -22.41 -13.86
C VAL A 708 22.73 -23.71 -14.14
N LEU A 709 22.40 -24.76 -13.38
CA LEU A 709 23.01 -26.06 -13.49
C LEU A 709 22.00 -27.10 -13.96
N ARG A 710 22.46 -28.05 -14.76
CA ARG A 710 21.66 -29.17 -15.27
C ARG A 710 22.46 -30.48 -15.22
N ALA A 711 21.77 -31.56 -14.87
CA ALA A 711 22.21 -32.93 -15.06
C ALA A 711 21.20 -33.71 -15.92
N ASP A 712 21.69 -34.70 -16.66
CA ASP A 712 20.85 -35.67 -17.36
C ASP A 712 20.49 -36.81 -16.39
N GLY A 713 19.19 -37.06 -16.18
CA GLY A 713 18.68 -38.03 -15.21
C GLY A 713 18.66 -37.51 -13.76
N SER A 714 18.29 -38.38 -12.81
CA SER A 714 18.09 -38.04 -11.39
C SER A 714 19.37 -37.98 -10.55
N GLY A 715 20.50 -38.50 -11.06
CA GLY A 715 21.75 -38.65 -10.31
C GLY A 715 23.02 -38.33 -11.11
N GLY A 716 22.90 -37.60 -12.22
CA GLY A 716 24.06 -37.15 -13.00
C GLY A 716 24.79 -35.98 -12.34
N ASP A 717 26.05 -35.75 -12.74
CA ASP A 717 26.83 -34.59 -12.30
C ASP A 717 26.19 -33.30 -12.81
N MET A 718 25.92 -32.36 -11.88
CA MET A 718 25.38 -31.04 -12.21
C MET A 718 26.42 -30.23 -12.98
N LYS A 719 26.09 -29.81 -14.21
CA LYS A 719 26.94 -28.97 -15.05
C LYS A 719 26.33 -27.61 -15.23
N VAL A 720 27.15 -26.56 -15.14
CA VAL A 720 26.71 -25.19 -15.44
C VAL A 720 26.33 -25.11 -16.92
N VAL A 721 25.09 -24.74 -17.20
CA VAL A 721 24.53 -24.54 -18.55
C VAL A 721 24.31 -23.07 -18.87
N ALA A 722 24.27 -22.20 -17.84
CA ALA A 722 24.26 -20.75 -18.01
C ALA A 722 25.01 -20.07 -16.86
N THR A 723 25.71 -18.97 -17.18
CA THR A 723 26.43 -18.11 -16.24
C THR A 723 25.98 -16.67 -16.42
N ASN A 724 26.17 -15.83 -15.40
CA ASN A 724 25.87 -14.40 -15.46
C ASN A 724 24.41 -14.11 -15.84
N VAL A 725 23.48 -14.94 -15.34
CA VAL A 725 22.04 -14.73 -15.52
C VAL A 725 21.63 -13.64 -14.52
N GLN A 726 21.29 -12.45 -15.00
CA GLN A 726 20.94 -11.32 -14.13
C GLN A 726 19.49 -11.40 -13.63
N SER A 727 18.63 -12.05 -14.40
CA SER A 727 17.21 -12.24 -14.05
C SER A 727 16.95 -13.44 -13.17
N THR A 728 15.79 -13.47 -12.53
CA THR A 728 15.25 -14.59 -11.74
C THR A 728 14.63 -15.72 -12.59
N GLY A 729 15.09 -15.85 -13.84
CA GLY A 729 14.60 -16.88 -14.75
C GLY A 729 15.53 -17.11 -15.93
N TYR A 730 15.41 -18.30 -16.52
CA TYR A 730 16.23 -18.75 -17.64
C TYR A 730 15.44 -19.74 -18.52
N THR A 731 15.65 -19.72 -19.83
CA THR A 731 15.07 -20.73 -20.74
C THR A 731 16.17 -21.61 -21.31
N ASP A 732 16.23 -22.85 -20.84
CA ASP A 732 17.10 -23.87 -21.40
C ASP A 732 16.45 -24.45 -22.66
N SER A 733 17.16 -24.47 -23.77
CA SER A 733 16.59 -24.78 -25.09
C SER A 733 17.30 -25.98 -25.74
N LYS A 734 16.65 -26.56 -26.77
CA LYS A 734 17.19 -27.68 -27.57
C LYS A 734 17.41 -28.93 -26.72
N LEU A 735 16.47 -29.21 -25.83
CA LEU A 735 16.44 -30.41 -25.01
C LEU A 735 16.10 -31.64 -25.85
N LYS A 736 16.49 -32.80 -25.35
CA LYS A 736 16.18 -34.08 -26.00
C LYS A 736 14.84 -34.59 -25.49
N GLU A 737 13.96 -34.89 -26.43
CA GLU A 737 12.64 -35.43 -26.11
C GLU A 737 12.75 -36.73 -25.28
N GLY A 738 11.87 -36.88 -24.29
CA GLY A 738 11.81 -38.03 -23.40
C GLY A 738 12.95 -38.10 -22.38
N THR A 739 13.87 -37.13 -22.37
CA THR A 739 14.97 -37.10 -21.41
C THR A 739 14.53 -36.42 -20.12
N LEU A 740 14.80 -37.08 -18.98
CA LEU A 740 14.67 -36.51 -17.65
C LEU A 740 15.86 -35.57 -17.40
N TYR A 741 15.58 -34.34 -17.00
CA TYR A 741 16.59 -33.37 -16.58
C TYR A 741 16.42 -33.04 -15.10
N THR A 742 17.53 -32.91 -14.39
CA THR A 742 17.58 -32.34 -13.05
C THR A 742 18.21 -30.97 -13.13
N TYR A 743 17.52 -29.93 -12.66
CA TYR A 743 18.01 -28.56 -12.62
C TYR A 743 18.26 -28.10 -11.20
N ALA A 744 19.17 -27.15 -11.04
CA ALA A 744 19.32 -26.32 -9.85
C ALA A 744 19.86 -24.95 -10.26
N VAL A 745 19.76 -23.98 -9.38
CA VAL A 745 20.33 -22.64 -9.56
C VAL A 745 21.11 -22.22 -8.31
N ARG A 746 22.12 -21.38 -8.48
CA ARG A 746 22.85 -20.75 -7.39
C ARG A 746 23.19 -19.31 -7.72
N VAL A 747 23.42 -18.49 -6.70
CA VAL A 747 24.07 -17.20 -6.89
C VAL A 747 25.47 -17.44 -7.48
N ALA A 748 25.88 -16.61 -8.43
CA ALA A 748 27.17 -16.76 -9.09
C ALA A 748 28.32 -16.69 -8.07
N GLY A 749 29.20 -17.70 -8.11
CA GLY A 749 30.31 -17.83 -7.15
C GLY A 749 29.95 -18.51 -5.82
N SER A 750 28.66 -18.67 -5.49
CA SER A 750 28.22 -19.42 -4.30
C SER A 750 28.38 -20.93 -4.47
N SER A 751 28.46 -21.65 -3.35
CA SER A 751 28.40 -23.11 -3.31
C SER A 751 27.00 -23.64 -2.99
N LEU A 752 26.09 -22.76 -2.55
CA LEU A 752 24.73 -23.13 -2.12
C LEU A 752 23.82 -23.24 -3.33
N LEU A 753 23.29 -24.45 -3.55
CA LEU A 753 22.32 -24.73 -4.61
C LEU A 753 20.91 -24.57 -4.07
N SER A 754 20.01 -24.10 -4.93
CA SER A 754 18.57 -24.25 -4.74
C SER A 754 18.18 -25.72 -4.56
N ASP A 755 16.93 -25.94 -4.14
CA ASP A 755 16.29 -27.23 -4.32
C ASP A 755 16.37 -27.69 -5.79
N LYS A 756 16.53 -28.99 -5.97
CA LYS A 756 16.62 -29.61 -7.30
C LYS A 756 15.24 -29.87 -7.85
N VAL A 757 15.00 -29.44 -9.09
CA VAL A 757 13.75 -29.74 -9.81
C VAL A 757 14.03 -30.76 -10.91
N GLN A 758 13.22 -31.82 -10.95
CA GLN A 758 13.30 -32.85 -11.98
C GLN A 758 12.11 -32.73 -12.94
N ILE A 759 12.38 -32.72 -14.24
CA ILE A 759 11.35 -32.59 -15.26
C ILE A 759 11.75 -33.31 -16.54
N THR A 760 10.79 -34.02 -17.15
CA THR A 760 11.01 -34.70 -18.43
C THR A 760 10.67 -33.78 -19.58
N ALA A 761 11.60 -33.62 -20.53
CA ALA A 761 11.37 -32.84 -21.73
C ALA A 761 10.46 -33.61 -22.69
N THR A 762 9.15 -33.45 -22.56
CA THR A 762 8.16 -34.10 -23.44
C THR A 762 7.80 -33.25 -24.67
N GLY A 763 8.10 -31.95 -24.64
CA GLY A 763 7.62 -30.99 -25.63
C GLY A 763 6.13 -30.64 -25.49
N LEU A 764 5.43 -31.23 -24.52
CA LEU A 764 4.04 -30.90 -24.19
C LEU A 764 3.99 -29.66 -23.31
N VAL A 765 3.18 -28.69 -23.71
CA VAL A 765 2.93 -27.43 -22.99
C VAL A 765 1.45 -27.30 -22.68
N PRO A 766 1.09 -26.66 -21.55
CA PRO A 766 -0.30 -26.32 -21.27
C PRO A 766 -0.82 -25.33 -22.32
N LEU A 767 -1.99 -25.62 -22.90
CA LEU A 767 -2.72 -24.66 -23.73
C LEU A 767 -3.29 -23.53 -22.88
N ASP A 768 -3.27 -22.32 -23.42
CA ASP A 768 -3.94 -21.16 -22.81
C ASP A 768 -5.45 -21.40 -22.73
N ARG A 769 -6.02 -21.10 -21.56
CA ARG A 769 -7.41 -21.36 -21.16
C ARG A 769 -8.30 -20.13 -21.29
N SER A 770 -7.73 -18.96 -21.58
CA SER A 770 -8.41 -17.65 -21.62
C SER A 770 -9.67 -17.63 -22.50
N GLU A 771 -9.67 -18.37 -23.60
CA GLU A 771 -10.78 -18.44 -24.57
C GLU A 771 -11.72 -19.65 -24.36
N TRP A 772 -11.46 -20.49 -23.35
CA TRP A 772 -12.20 -21.73 -23.18
C TRP A 772 -13.61 -21.49 -22.64
N LYS A 773 -14.55 -22.34 -23.08
CA LYS A 773 -15.89 -22.42 -22.50
C LYS A 773 -16.15 -23.83 -22.02
N VAL A 774 -16.63 -23.96 -20.80
CA VAL A 774 -16.86 -25.25 -20.16
C VAL A 774 -18.32 -25.45 -19.80
N SER A 775 -18.76 -26.70 -19.85
CA SER A 775 -20.11 -27.11 -19.47
C SER A 775 -20.12 -28.54 -18.93
N SER A 776 -21.22 -28.92 -18.28
CA SER A 776 -21.44 -30.29 -17.81
C SER A 776 -22.92 -30.65 -17.97
N ASN A 777 -23.28 -31.91 -17.76
CA ASN A 777 -24.70 -32.29 -17.57
C ASN A 777 -25.20 -32.14 -16.12
N ILE A 778 -24.38 -31.56 -15.25
CA ILE A 778 -24.79 -31.16 -13.90
C ILE A 778 -25.35 -29.74 -13.97
N SER A 779 -26.45 -29.49 -13.25
CA SER A 779 -27.09 -28.18 -13.23
C SER A 779 -26.14 -27.11 -12.71
N THR A 780 -26.10 -25.94 -13.35
CA THR A 780 -25.32 -24.79 -12.88
C THR A 780 -25.82 -24.20 -11.56
N SER A 781 -27.05 -24.54 -11.16
CA SER A 781 -27.57 -24.24 -9.82
C SER A 781 -26.94 -25.10 -8.72
N VAL A 782 -26.25 -26.18 -9.09
CA VAL A 782 -25.59 -27.11 -8.16
C VAL A 782 -24.10 -26.82 -8.12
N SER A 783 -23.44 -26.72 -9.27
CA SER A 783 -22.01 -26.43 -9.35
C SER A 783 -21.67 -25.65 -10.62
N ASN A 784 -20.74 -24.70 -10.52
CA ASN A 784 -20.29 -23.88 -11.64
C ASN A 784 -19.17 -24.58 -12.40
N PRO A 785 -19.36 -24.97 -13.68
CA PRO A 785 -18.29 -25.58 -14.49
C PRO A 785 -17.03 -24.70 -14.63
N GLY A 786 -17.19 -23.37 -14.56
CA GLY A 786 -16.08 -22.42 -14.68
C GLY A 786 -15.03 -22.58 -13.59
N GLY A 787 -15.41 -23.07 -12.40
CA GLY A 787 -14.48 -23.30 -11.29
C GLY A 787 -13.51 -24.47 -11.51
N ALA A 788 -13.50 -25.10 -12.68
CA ALA A 788 -12.51 -26.11 -13.06
C ALA A 788 -11.39 -25.55 -13.95
N ILE A 789 -11.44 -24.28 -14.34
CA ILE A 789 -10.48 -23.64 -15.27
C ILE A 789 -10.15 -22.21 -14.87
N ASP A 790 -10.41 -21.81 -13.62
CA ASP A 790 -10.28 -20.41 -13.17
C ASP A 790 -8.90 -20.10 -12.56
N GLY A 791 -8.00 -21.09 -12.48
CA GLY A 791 -6.67 -20.92 -11.91
C GLY A 791 -6.67 -20.94 -10.37
N ASP A 792 -7.76 -21.35 -9.73
CA ASP A 792 -7.89 -21.40 -8.29
C ASP A 792 -8.23 -22.81 -7.82
N ARG A 793 -7.23 -23.53 -7.31
CA ARG A 793 -7.40 -24.89 -6.79
C ARG A 793 -8.36 -24.97 -5.59
N ARG A 794 -8.79 -23.84 -5.01
CA ARG A 794 -9.78 -23.78 -3.92
C ARG A 794 -11.21 -23.78 -4.45
N THR A 795 -11.43 -23.34 -5.69
CA THR A 795 -12.72 -23.51 -6.37
C THR A 795 -12.72 -24.87 -7.08
N ARG A 796 -13.91 -25.35 -7.46
CA ARG A 796 -14.08 -26.58 -8.21
C ARG A 796 -15.42 -26.63 -8.92
N TRP A 797 -15.46 -27.39 -10.00
CA TRP A 797 -16.70 -28.03 -10.43
C TRP A 797 -16.85 -29.37 -9.71
N ASP A 798 -18.07 -29.73 -9.30
CA ASP A 798 -18.38 -31.07 -8.81
C ASP A 798 -19.81 -31.51 -9.13
N THR A 799 -20.07 -32.81 -8.95
CA THR A 799 -21.38 -33.42 -9.24
C THR A 799 -22.49 -33.00 -8.29
N GLY A 800 -22.18 -32.40 -7.14
CA GLY A 800 -23.10 -32.04 -6.05
C GLY A 800 -23.77 -33.23 -5.36
N LYS A 801 -23.38 -34.44 -5.73
CA LYS A 801 -23.92 -35.72 -5.27
C LYS A 801 -22.90 -36.83 -5.52
N HIS A 802 -23.16 -38.00 -4.96
CA HIS A 802 -22.42 -39.23 -5.26
C HIS A 802 -22.32 -39.46 -6.78
N GLN A 803 -21.09 -39.64 -7.28
CA GLN A 803 -20.85 -39.76 -8.72
C GLN A 803 -21.53 -41.01 -9.31
N ALA A 804 -22.06 -40.86 -10.51
CA ALA A 804 -22.78 -41.90 -11.23
C ALA A 804 -22.45 -41.90 -12.72
N SER A 805 -22.43 -43.09 -13.31
CA SER A 805 -22.11 -43.30 -14.72
C SER A 805 -23.02 -42.44 -15.62
N GLY A 806 -22.41 -41.75 -16.59
CA GLY A 806 -23.12 -40.89 -17.53
C GLY A 806 -22.94 -39.39 -17.27
N GLU A 807 -22.35 -39.01 -16.14
CA GLU A 807 -21.94 -37.63 -15.85
C GLU A 807 -20.79 -37.22 -16.77
N TYR A 808 -20.83 -36.00 -17.33
CA TYR A 808 -19.77 -35.51 -18.21
C TYR A 808 -19.39 -34.06 -17.95
N PHE A 809 -18.14 -33.76 -18.27
CA PHE A 809 -17.58 -32.40 -18.34
C PHE A 809 -17.08 -32.15 -19.77
N GLN A 810 -17.37 -30.98 -20.33
CA GLN A 810 -17.11 -30.62 -21.72
C GLN A 810 -16.36 -29.29 -21.79
N ILE A 811 -15.45 -29.19 -22.77
CA ILE A 811 -14.61 -28.04 -23.05
C ILE A 811 -14.75 -27.68 -24.53
N ASP A 812 -15.04 -26.41 -24.83
CA ASP A 812 -14.81 -25.76 -26.12
C ASP A 812 -13.50 -24.97 -25.99
N LEU A 813 -12.48 -25.34 -26.76
CA LEU A 813 -11.17 -24.67 -26.76
C LEU A 813 -11.20 -23.32 -27.52
N GLY A 814 -12.37 -22.88 -28.01
CA GLY A 814 -12.57 -21.67 -28.80
C GLY A 814 -12.18 -21.83 -30.27
N LYS A 815 -11.10 -22.59 -30.54
CA LYS A 815 -10.64 -22.98 -31.88
C LYS A 815 -10.04 -24.39 -31.87
N ALA A 816 -9.80 -24.94 -33.06
CA ALA A 816 -9.18 -26.25 -33.18
C ALA A 816 -7.69 -26.19 -32.82
N HIS A 817 -7.27 -27.08 -31.92
CA HIS A 817 -5.90 -27.26 -31.46
C HIS A 817 -5.47 -28.71 -31.63
N THR A 818 -4.18 -28.93 -31.82
CA THR A 818 -3.53 -30.23 -31.76
C THR A 818 -3.27 -30.57 -30.29
N VAL A 819 -3.77 -31.71 -29.80
CA VAL A 819 -3.78 -32.07 -28.37
C VAL A 819 -3.33 -33.51 -28.16
N GLU A 820 -2.73 -33.78 -26.99
CA GLU A 820 -2.14 -35.09 -26.65
C GLU A 820 -2.44 -35.54 -25.21
N ALA A 821 -2.82 -34.63 -24.31
CA ALA A 821 -3.21 -35.00 -22.96
C ALA A 821 -4.22 -34.02 -22.34
N VAL A 822 -4.99 -34.53 -21.39
CA VAL A 822 -5.82 -33.74 -20.47
C VAL A 822 -5.46 -34.13 -19.05
N GLU A 823 -5.32 -33.17 -18.16
CA GLU A 823 -5.06 -33.35 -16.74
C GLU A 823 -6.24 -32.82 -15.92
N LEU A 824 -6.64 -33.59 -14.92
CA LEU A 824 -7.68 -33.26 -13.95
C LEU A 824 -7.02 -33.20 -12.57
N ASP A 825 -6.94 -32.01 -11.99
CA ASP A 825 -6.51 -31.77 -10.61
C ASP A 825 -7.73 -31.75 -9.69
N TYR A 826 -7.68 -32.55 -8.63
CA TYR A 826 -8.61 -32.53 -7.50
C TYR A 826 -7.85 -32.86 -6.20
N THR A 827 -6.62 -32.37 -6.10
CA THR A 827 -5.67 -32.62 -5.02
C THR A 827 -6.18 -32.23 -3.63
N LEU A 828 -6.93 -31.12 -3.48
CA LEU A 828 -7.56 -30.77 -2.18
C LEU A 828 -8.84 -31.57 -1.90
N SER A 829 -9.29 -32.39 -2.86
CA SER A 829 -10.43 -33.29 -2.76
C SER A 829 -10.06 -34.69 -3.26
N SER A 830 -8.95 -35.25 -2.75
CA SER A 830 -8.21 -36.34 -3.41
C SER A 830 -9.01 -37.62 -3.72
N TYR A 831 -10.17 -37.81 -3.07
CA TYR A 831 -11.07 -38.95 -3.25
C TYR A 831 -12.17 -38.73 -4.32
N ASP A 832 -12.34 -37.51 -4.82
CA ASP A 832 -13.36 -37.09 -5.77
C ASP A 832 -12.93 -37.31 -7.24
N TYR A 833 -12.04 -38.29 -7.49
CA TYR A 833 -11.62 -38.69 -8.83
C TYR A 833 -12.72 -39.44 -9.59
N PRO A 834 -12.76 -39.38 -10.94
CA PRO A 834 -13.70 -40.17 -11.72
C PRO A 834 -13.36 -41.67 -11.58
N ARG A 835 -14.31 -42.50 -11.12
CA ARG A 835 -14.08 -43.95 -10.91
C ARG A 835 -13.78 -44.72 -12.20
N GLY A 836 -14.27 -44.21 -13.33
CA GLY A 836 -13.93 -44.61 -14.68
C GLY A 836 -14.15 -43.41 -15.59
N TYR A 837 -13.43 -43.35 -16.71
CA TYR A 837 -13.62 -42.29 -17.71
C TYR A 837 -13.54 -42.81 -19.14
N GLU A 838 -14.21 -42.09 -20.04
CA GLU A 838 -13.99 -42.09 -21.48
C GLU A 838 -13.79 -40.65 -21.96
N LEU A 839 -12.79 -40.43 -22.82
CA LEU A 839 -12.53 -39.13 -23.42
C LEU A 839 -12.98 -39.14 -24.88
N TYR A 840 -13.77 -38.15 -25.24
CA TYR A 840 -14.31 -37.91 -26.57
C TYR A 840 -13.84 -36.57 -27.11
N VAL A 841 -13.73 -36.48 -28.44
CA VAL A 841 -13.38 -35.25 -29.16
C VAL A 841 -14.37 -34.97 -30.29
N SER A 842 -14.49 -33.71 -30.69
CA SER A 842 -15.40 -33.25 -31.75
C SER A 842 -14.94 -31.92 -32.35
N ASP A 843 -15.28 -31.68 -33.62
CA ASP A 843 -15.06 -30.38 -34.28
C ASP A 843 -16.30 -29.47 -34.22
N ASP A 844 -17.49 -30.03 -33.91
CA ASP A 844 -18.79 -29.35 -34.01
C ASP A 844 -19.67 -29.47 -32.74
N ALA A 845 -19.17 -30.14 -31.70
CA ALA A 845 -19.88 -30.48 -30.46
C ALA A 845 -21.12 -31.38 -30.62
N GLN A 846 -21.35 -31.92 -31.83
CA GLN A 846 -22.49 -32.79 -32.15
C GLN A 846 -22.01 -34.22 -32.43
N ASN A 847 -20.98 -34.35 -33.27
CA ASN A 847 -20.40 -35.61 -33.68
C ASN A 847 -19.18 -35.92 -32.81
N TRP A 848 -19.33 -36.88 -31.90
CA TRP A 848 -18.30 -37.22 -30.92
C TRP A 848 -17.59 -38.54 -31.25
N LYS A 849 -16.26 -38.51 -31.22
CA LYS A 849 -15.41 -39.70 -31.39
C LYS A 849 -14.71 -40.03 -30.08
N ARG A 850 -14.85 -41.27 -29.60
CA ARG A 850 -14.08 -41.76 -28.44
C ARG A 850 -12.60 -41.90 -28.81
N VAL A 851 -11.72 -41.39 -27.97
CA VAL A 851 -10.27 -41.41 -28.15
C VAL A 851 -9.60 -42.40 -27.21
N VAL A 852 -9.97 -42.38 -25.93
CA VAL A 852 -9.36 -43.23 -24.89
C VAL A 852 -10.34 -43.49 -23.75
N SER A 853 -10.12 -44.55 -22.98
CA SER A 853 -10.88 -44.90 -21.77
C SER A 853 -9.93 -45.37 -20.67
N GLY A 854 -10.29 -45.16 -19.41
CA GLY A 854 -9.44 -45.56 -18.28
C GLY A 854 -10.14 -45.43 -16.93
N LYS A 855 -9.33 -45.46 -15.86
CA LYS A 855 -9.76 -45.22 -14.47
C LYS A 855 -9.05 -43.99 -13.94
N GLY A 856 -9.75 -43.15 -13.18
CA GLY A 856 -9.10 -42.05 -12.49
C GLY A 856 -8.18 -42.54 -11.36
N GLN A 857 -7.28 -41.66 -10.94
CA GLN A 857 -6.32 -41.90 -9.87
C GLN A 857 -6.56 -40.94 -8.69
N LEU A 858 -6.05 -41.28 -7.51
CA LEU A 858 -6.12 -40.37 -6.36
C LEU A 858 -5.39 -39.05 -6.66
N SER A 859 -5.92 -37.95 -6.12
CA SER A 859 -5.40 -36.57 -6.23
C SER A 859 -5.38 -35.95 -7.63
N MET A 860 -4.96 -36.67 -8.66
CA MET A 860 -4.85 -36.14 -10.03
C MET A 860 -5.01 -37.27 -11.05
N THR A 861 -5.66 -37.00 -12.18
CA THR A 861 -5.71 -37.92 -13.32
C THR A 861 -5.15 -37.25 -14.56
N ARG A 862 -4.09 -37.83 -15.13
CA ARG A 862 -3.59 -37.48 -16.46
C ARG A 862 -4.08 -38.49 -17.50
N ILE A 863 -4.86 -38.01 -18.48
CA ILE A 863 -5.41 -38.77 -19.59
C ILE A 863 -4.55 -38.49 -20.84
N SER A 864 -3.67 -39.41 -21.21
CA SER A 864 -2.84 -39.30 -22.42
C SER A 864 -3.42 -40.07 -23.60
N PHE A 865 -3.25 -39.54 -24.82
CA PHE A 865 -3.73 -40.14 -26.06
C PHE A 865 -2.85 -39.73 -27.27
N PRO A 866 -2.92 -40.44 -28.40
CA PRO A 866 -2.19 -40.05 -29.61
C PRO A 866 -2.58 -38.65 -30.07
N GLN A 867 -1.61 -37.93 -30.62
CA GLN A 867 -1.80 -36.57 -31.14
C GLN A 867 -2.97 -36.51 -32.13
N LEU A 868 -3.89 -35.58 -31.91
CA LEU A 868 -5.02 -35.30 -32.81
C LEU A 868 -5.39 -33.83 -32.77
N LYS A 869 -6.03 -33.34 -33.83
CA LYS A 869 -6.59 -31.98 -33.91
C LYS A 869 -8.07 -32.01 -33.57
N THR A 870 -8.52 -31.13 -32.67
CA THR A 870 -9.93 -31.00 -32.25
C THR A 870 -10.23 -29.61 -31.69
N ARG A 871 -11.49 -29.20 -31.68
CA ARG A 871 -11.95 -28.00 -30.95
C ARG A 871 -12.62 -28.34 -29.62
N TYR A 872 -13.33 -29.46 -29.56
CA TYR A 872 -14.10 -29.86 -28.38
C TYR A 872 -13.53 -31.12 -27.75
N ILE A 873 -13.57 -31.16 -26.42
CA ILE A 873 -13.20 -32.32 -25.60
C ILE A 873 -14.35 -32.58 -24.62
N LYS A 874 -14.69 -33.86 -24.41
CA LYS A 874 -15.69 -34.30 -23.43
C LYS A 874 -15.16 -35.48 -22.64
N ILE A 875 -15.21 -35.38 -21.31
CA ILE A 875 -14.83 -36.42 -20.37
C ILE A 875 -16.12 -36.97 -19.80
N LEU A 876 -16.40 -38.24 -20.09
CA LEU A 876 -17.55 -38.97 -19.59
C LEU A 876 -17.09 -39.85 -18.44
N GLN A 877 -17.62 -39.64 -17.24
CA GLN A 877 -17.43 -40.53 -16.12
C GLN A 877 -18.29 -41.79 -16.30
N THR A 878 -17.73 -42.97 -16.06
CA THR A 878 -18.36 -44.28 -16.36
C THR A 878 -18.51 -45.22 -15.16
N GLY A 879 -18.11 -44.78 -13.97
CA GLY A 879 -18.19 -45.58 -12.74
C GLY A 879 -19.28 -45.11 -11.78
N ALA A 880 -19.26 -45.58 -10.53
CA ALA A 880 -20.09 -45.05 -9.46
C ALA A 880 -19.34 -45.13 -8.12
N GLY A 881 -19.67 -44.25 -7.18
CA GLY A 881 -19.06 -44.27 -5.85
C GLY A 881 -19.70 -43.31 -4.86
N GLY A 882 -19.48 -43.52 -3.56
CA GLY A 882 -20.01 -42.68 -2.47
C GLY A 882 -19.33 -41.31 -2.32
N ASN A 883 -18.36 -40.97 -3.17
CA ASN A 883 -17.75 -39.63 -3.21
C ASN A 883 -18.25 -38.87 -4.43
N TYR A 884 -17.98 -37.58 -4.49
CA TYR A 884 -18.37 -36.77 -5.64
C TYR A 884 -17.38 -37.06 -6.78
N TRP A 885 -17.68 -36.58 -7.99
CA TRP A 885 -16.65 -36.36 -8.98
C TRP A 885 -16.43 -34.86 -9.05
N SER A 886 -15.19 -34.42 -8.81
CA SER A 886 -14.82 -33.01 -8.85
C SER A 886 -13.63 -32.76 -9.75
N ILE A 887 -13.52 -31.52 -10.22
CA ILE A 887 -12.37 -30.99 -10.95
C ILE A 887 -12.12 -29.61 -10.37
N GLN A 888 -11.00 -29.47 -9.66
CA GLN A 888 -10.54 -28.19 -9.15
C GLN A 888 -9.89 -27.40 -10.26
N GLU A 889 -8.97 -28.04 -11.00
CA GLU A 889 -8.35 -27.43 -12.16
C GLU A 889 -8.21 -28.45 -13.30
N LEU A 890 -8.42 -28.00 -14.53
CA LEU A 890 -8.30 -28.78 -15.75
C LEU A 890 -7.32 -28.10 -16.70
N GLN A 891 -6.40 -28.92 -17.23
CA GLN A 891 -5.43 -28.47 -18.22
C GLN A 891 -5.36 -29.41 -19.42
N VAL A 892 -5.31 -28.83 -20.62
CA VAL A 892 -5.13 -29.54 -21.90
C VAL A 892 -3.71 -29.24 -22.40
N TYR A 893 -3.02 -30.27 -22.89
CA TYR A 893 -1.63 -30.17 -23.33
C TYR A 893 -1.49 -30.38 -24.82
N SER A 894 -0.57 -29.60 -25.40
CA SER A 894 -0.28 -29.54 -26.82
C SER A 894 1.23 -29.45 -27.07
N ARG A 895 1.67 -29.68 -28.31
CA ARG A 895 3.02 -29.35 -28.79
C ARG A 895 3.07 -28.08 -29.65
N GLU A 896 1.91 -27.43 -29.82
CA GLU A 896 1.75 -26.25 -30.67
C GLU A 896 2.51 -25.02 -30.21
#